data_AF-A0A2L0EXE2-F1
#
_entry.id   AF-A0A2L0EXE2-F1
#
_cell.length_a   1.000
_cell.length_b   1.000
_cell.length_c   1.000
_cell.angle_alpha   90.00
_cell.angle_beta   90.00
_cell.angle_gamma   90.00
#
_symmetry.space_group_name_H-M   'P 1'
#
loop_
_entity.id
_entity.type
_entity.pdbx_description
1 polymer ?
#
loop_
_entity_poly.entity_id
_entity_poly.type
_entity_poly.pdbx_seq_one_letter_code
_entity_poly.pdbx_strand_id
1 'polypeptide(L)'
;MAGPSTKWMGALSRSGSAEAWAPRALLLITLLTASAVIAGACSGNNSDLPGPQEGTVDGPDGGPSTGGPCADGEEVECHVTLGEHEGVLTCLDGIRRCQDGRFGACEGSMSMRRSRLGAAPGGSGEGAAPRPLSNSQASDGGLCATNPCDPTCQSFEETPDGGPIELEGTGTTYPWEVGDLNEVPETVARQGTRQPCTTSEDCQFDQYCENPGRGACSHHPCATGPSLLSTCSGCVSKVCAANPTCCTQTAVPSNCAHDACVAVNAEALNMTTSCGDPCVEAICAADPRCCTPYCSSNSDCTTRVGPGSNCNFATPRKCTLPTTPPTSCPPGTRTQGGTCTGIWSATCVGLVATHCPGKTCGGPAPVWSASCVSLAESLCGTTCDTDPGCAHDKCYAGPPLNSTCDSCVQDICAQDATCCLHEWTESCVKKVETVCGQTCPQQGVCKSYLPGDTNPACAGVDLTIGVPCGGTVPVCNRGNTQAPAGINIHRYNAGAGQLPSSAPNRIQNSCSPAGGTLACTTTEPIEPGECISVAGCTGLTDGMELIVNPPGAGHIAECQCANNGSIYQSDSCQSPGCTATASVSLVRPVTLFVALDKSASMQTNFDGDDVSAQRWMPATNALKDFFTDPESAGLGIALEFWPDDSHPNPCTGTPTCPGPGGGGCAVPFVPFNGTTSQRLTADPAPADTQEAALINAFTLRSPYGGTPMYPAMDGATSWAIDYKTAHPDEEVAVVLVTDGNPETCNTVPNAIAELARNAYLNHGVRVHAVGFGDSSTSIINLIADRGGGRAYNLSAGVTLRGGLRDALVSIRGQTLPCNVNIPPAGTTNPTMVSVVHVDSAGVETTLPRVASAAACGNGWYFADATNTVAKLCPQTCADARENPGGKIRAVVPCTGTDLEPLDTSWERYHGVCPPGSKAQWGFLRYRTVTPGDSSVEFYVRSADDPAGLDAATVRLAATAHAVPTDTQVCDETSTPVCAVDLFDVLGELPEGQREYLDVRMTLNPTSTGGGGIQVQDWEITYSCPDTE
;
A
#
# COMPACT_ATOMS: atom_id res chain seq x y z
N MET A 1 -1.29 -28.35 -45.65
CA MET A 1 -1.86 -29.62 -46.15
C MET A 1 -2.16 -30.51 -44.95
N ALA A 2 -3.14 -31.42 -45.06
CA ALA A 2 -3.33 -32.63 -44.24
C ALA A 2 -2.87 -32.65 -42.75
N GLY A 3 -3.83 -32.75 -41.81
CA GLY A 3 -3.62 -33.58 -40.61
C GLY A 3 -3.55 -35.09 -40.99
N PRO A 4 -3.39 -36.04 -40.05
CA PRO A 4 -4.47 -36.26 -39.07
C PRO A 4 -4.11 -36.96 -37.73
N SER A 5 -5.07 -36.92 -36.78
CA SER A 5 -5.39 -38.02 -35.82
C SER A 5 -4.33 -38.41 -34.74
N THR A 6 -4.60 -39.22 -33.70
CA THR A 6 -5.74 -40.14 -33.41
C THR A 6 -6.00 -40.32 -31.89
N LYS A 7 -7.20 -40.83 -31.55
CA LYS A 7 -7.62 -41.78 -30.45
C LYS A 7 -6.47 -42.43 -29.62
N TRP A 8 -6.64 -42.91 -28.38
CA TRP A 8 -7.67 -43.81 -27.80
C TRP A 8 -7.75 -43.65 -26.24
N MET A 9 -8.58 -44.34 -25.45
CA MET A 9 -10.04 -44.66 -25.46
C MET A 9 -10.36 -45.74 -24.40
N GLY A 10 -11.27 -45.46 -23.44
CA GLY A 10 -11.85 -46.46 -22.52
C GLY A 10 -11.19 -46.57 -21.12
N ALA A 11 -11.80 -47.20 -20.11
CA ALA A 11 -13.17 -47.74 -20.00
C ALA A 11 -13.53 -48.09 -18.53
N LEU A 12 -14.79 -48.51 -18.29
CA LEU A 12 -15.35 -49.20 -17.10
C LEU A 12 -15.78 -48.33 -15.89
N SER A 13 -16.78 -48.70 -15.05
CA SER A 13 -18.02 -49.50 -15.26
C SER A 13 -18.87 -49.63 -13.96
N ARG A 14 -20.16 -49.22 -14.01
CA ARG A 14 -21.30 -49.74 -13.18
C ARG A 14 -21.28 -49.40 -11.66
N SER A 15 -22.40 -49.42 -10.90
CA SER A 15 -23.82 -49.73 -11.23
C SER A 15 -24.82 -49.17 -10.20
N GLY A 16 -26.03 -48.83 -10.68
CA GLY A 16 -27.31 -48.93 -9.94
C GLY A 16 -27.95 -47.60 -9.52
N SER A 17 -29.28 -47.45 -9.51
CA SER A 17 -30.35 -48.32 -10.06
C SER A 17 -31.73 -47.62 -10.04
N ALA A 18 -32.55 -47.81 -11.09
CA ALA A 18 -34.03 -47.71 -11.12
C ALA A 18 -34.71 -46.36 -10.72
N GLU A 19 -35.84 -45.92 -11.30
CA GLU A 19 -36.65 -46.46 -12.40
C GLU A 19 -37.41 -45.35 -13.18
N ALA A 20 -38.32 -45.74 -14.10
CA ALA A 20 -39.01 -44.84 -15.06
C ALA A 20 -40.03 -43.87 -14.38
N TRP A 21 -40.67 -42.89 -15.04
CA TRP A 21 -41.58 -42.97 -16.21
C TRP A 21 -41.50 -41.73 -17.15
N ALA A 22 -42.06 -41.82 -18.35
CA ALA A 22 -42.12 -40.78 -19.41
C ALA A 22 -43.47 -40.91 -20.19
N PRO A 23 -43.68 -40.46 -21.45
CA PRO A 23 -43.14 -39.34 -22.27
C PRO A 23 -44.25 -38.54 -23.03
N ARG A 24 -43.89 -37.53 -23.86
CA ARG A 24 -44.46 -37.14 -25.20
C ARG A 24 -43.73 -35.89 -25.76
N ALA A 25 -43.15 -35.87 -26.98
CA ALA A 25 -43.71 -35.88 -28.36
C ALA A 25 -44.38 -34.53 -28.75
N LEU A 26 -44.23 -33.87 -29.91
CA LEU A 26 -43.61 -34.11 -31.26
C LEU A 26 -43.40 -32.70 -31.95
N LEU A 27 -42.87 -32.40 -33.17
CA LEU A 27 -42.40 -33.12 -34.36
C LEU A 27 -41.37 -32.31 -35.23
N LEU A 28 -40.35 -33.03 -35.69
CA LEU A 28 -39.37 -32.89 -36.81
C LEU A 28 -39.70 -32.17 -38.17
N ILE A 29 -38.60 -31.76 -38.88
CA ILE A 29 -38.36 -31.79 -40.37
C ILE A 29 -39.06 -30.67 -41.23
N THR A 30 -38.52 -30.04 -42.32
CA THR A 30 -37.77 -30.50 -43.54
C THR A 30 -37.02 -29.35 -44.29
N LEU A 31 -35.90 -29.65 -45.00
CA LEU A 31 -35.39 -29.18 -46.36
C LEU A 31 -35.66 -27.75 -46.95
N LEU A 32 -35.00 -27.27 -48.03
CA LEU A 32 -33.58 -27.19 -48.51
C LEU A 32 -33.56 -26.42 -49.89
N THR A 33 -32.38 -25.96 -50.34
CA THR A 33 -31.96 -25.62 -51.74
C THR A 33 -32.58 -24.48 -52.60
N ALA A 34 -31.69 -23.53 -52.95
CA ALA A 34 -31.31 -23.09 -54.33
C ALA A 34 -32.19 -22.14 -55.21
N SER A 35 -31.67 -20.90 -55.37
CA SER A 35 -31.30 -20.20 -56.64
C SER A 35 -32.17 -20.29 -57.92
N ALA A 36 -32.59 -19.13 -58.47
CA ALA A 36 -32.02 -18.53 -59.71
C ALA A 36 -32.83 -17.37 -60.38
N VAL A 37 -32.14 -16.23 -60.63
CA VAL A 37 -32.08 -15.45 -61.89
C VAL A 37 -33.34 -14.73 -62.49
N ILE A 38 -33.37 -13.39 -62.31
CA ILE A 38 -33.55 -12.28 -63.31
C ILE A 38 -34.69 -12.34 -64.36
N ALA A 39 -35.59 -11.31 -64.39
CA ALA A 39 -35.73 -10.35 -65.52
C ALA A 39 -36.86 -9.29 -65.41
N GLY A 40 -36.50 -7.99 -65.44
CA GLY A 40 -37.31 -6.86 -65.97
C GLY A 40 -38.47 -6.29 -65.13
N ALA A 41 -38.94 -5.04 -65.34
CA ALA A 41 -38.39 -3.90 -66.10
C ALA A 41 -39.11 -2.56 -65.75
N CYS A 42 -38.43 -1.42 -65.99
CA CYS A 42 -38.93 -0.02 -65.98
C CYS A 42 -39.38 0.57 -64.61
N SER A 43 -39.43 1.90 -64.36
CA SER A 43 -38.68 3.11 -64.79
C SER A 43 -39.35 4.33 -64.11
N GLY A 44 -38.74 5.43 -63.64
CA GLY A 44 -37.34 5.88 -63.49
C GLY A 44 -37.28 6.83 -62.26
N ASN A 45 -36.52 7.92 -62.10
CA ASN A 45 -35.47 8.61 -62.88
C ASN A 45 -34.63 9.46 -61.89
N ASN A 46 -33.32 9.65 -62.16
CA ASN A 46 -32.48 10.84 -61.89
C ASN A 46 -32.41 11.46 -60.45
N SER A 47 -31.26 11.79 -59.86
CA SER A 47 -29.81 11.62 -60.16
C SER A 47 -29.04 11.92 -58.84
N ASP A 48 -27.76 11.60 -58.61
CA ASP A 48 -26.72 10.91 -59.40
C ASP A 48 -25.88 10.00 -58.46
N LEU A 49 -25.16 9.02 -59.03
CA LEU A 49 -24.22 8.13 -58.32
C LEU A 49 -22.75 8.53 -58.68
N PRO A 50 -21.71 8.08 -57.93
CA PRO A 50 -21.31 6.67 -57.92
C PRO A 50 -21.35 6.01 -56.53
N GLY A 51 -21.84 4.77 -56.48
CA GLY A 51 -21.28 3.74 -55.59
C GLY A 51 -20.51 2.73 -56.45
N PRO A 52 -20.56 1.42 -56.14
CA PRO A 52 -20.60 0.79 -54.82
C PRO A 52 -19.57 -0.36 -54.73
N GLN A 53 -19.46 -1.04 -53.58
CA GLN A 53 -19.14 -2.47 -53.60
C GLN A 53 -19.82 -3.23 -52.43
N GLU A 54 -20.08 -4.52 -52.64
CA GLU A 54 -20.93 -5.38 -51.80
C GLU A 54 -20.12 -6.17 -50.77
N GLY A 55 -20.76 -6.64 -49.68
CA GLY A 55 -20.08 -7.45 -48.66
C GLY A 55 -20.90 -7.76 -47.40
N THR A 56 -22.11 -8.31 -47.53
CA THR A 56 -22.93 -8.78 -46.38
C THR A 56 -22.44 -10.12 -45.82
N VAL A 57 -22.55 -10.33 -44.50
CA VAL A 57 -23.15 -11.51 -43.80
C VAL A 57 -22.81 -11.52 -42.29
N ASP A 58 -23.84 -11.79 -41.47
CA ASP A 58 -23.91 -12.25 -40.05
C ASP A 58 -23.10 -11.59 -38.90
N GLY A 59 -23.79 -11.43 -37.75
CA GLY A 59 -23.19 -11.13 -36.42
C GLY A 59 -23.66 -9.81 -35.77
N PRO A 60 -24.38 -9.83 -34.62
CA PRO A 60 -24.89 -8.63 -33.96
C PRO A 60 -24.00 -8.09 -32.81
N ASP A 61 -22.68 -8.30 -32.86
CA ASP A 61 -21.72 -7.89 -31.82
C ASP A 61 -20.58 -7.05 -32.42
N GLY A 62 -20.26 -5.91 -31.80
CA GLY A 62 -19.15 -5.04 -32.22
C GLY A 62 -19.46 -3.55 -32.33
N GLY A 63 -19.82 -2.90 -31.22
CA GLY A 63 -19.77 -1.44 -31.12
C GLY A 63 -18.33 -0.91 -31.28
N PRO A 64 -18.12 0.30 -31.82
CA PRO A 64 -16.78 0.77 -32.22
C PRO A 64 -15.85 0.98 -31.02
N SER A 65 -14.73 0.25 -31.00
CA SER A 65 -13.69 0.35 -29.98
C SER A 65 -12.92 1.68 -30.10
N THR A 66 -13.14 2.61 -29.17
CA THR A 66 -12.40 3.89 -29.05
C THR A 66 -11.03 3.70 -28.37
N GLY A 67 -10.25 2.72 -28.83
CA GLY A 67 -8.83 2.62 -28.49
C GLY A 67 -8.02 3.58 -29.37
N GLY A 68 -7.04 4.26 -28.77
CA GLY A 68 -5.97 4.92 -29.54
C GLY A 68 -5.11 3.89 -30.28
N PRO A 69 -4.26 4.32 -31.22
CA PRO A 69 -3.32 3.44 -31.91
C PRO A 69 -2.28 2.90 -30.92
N CYS A 70 -2.44 1.65 -30.51
CA CYS A 70 -1.46 0.91 -29.71
C CYS A 70 -0.36 0.31 -30.60
N ALA A 71 0.75 -0.12 -29.99
CA ALA A 71 1.80 -0.85 -30.69
C ALA A 71 1.47 -2.34 -30.80
N ASP A 72 1.71 -2.98 -31.95
CA ASP A 72 1.45 -4.41 -32.12
C ASP A 72 2.24 -5.25 -31.09
N GLY A 73 1.51 -6.05 -30.31
CA GLY A 73 2.04 -6.80 -29.17
C GLY A 73 1.93 -6.09 -27.81
N GLU A 74 1.42 -4.86 -27.75
CA GLU A 74 1.06 -4.19 -26.49
C GLU A 74 -0.10 -4.92 -25.79
N GLU A 75 -0.05 -5.00 -24.46
CA GLU A 75 -1.02 -5.72 -23.64
C GLU A 75 -1.55 -4.79 -22.53
N VAL A 76 -2.88 -4.68 -22.40
CA VAL A 76 -3.54 -3.83 -21.39
C VAL A 76 -4.60 -4.64 -20.66
N GLU A 77 -4.63 -4.54 -19.33
CA GLU A 77 -5.58 -5.27 -18.47
C GLU A 77 -7.04 -4.87 -18.72
N CYS A 78 -7.95 -5.81 -18.50
CA CYS A 78 -9.37 -5.59 -18.70
C CYS A 78 -10.21 -6.41 -17.70
N HIS A 79 -11.26 -5.75 -17.22
CA HIS A 79 -12.25 -6.32 -16.33
C HIS A 79 -13.63 -5.99 -16.90
N VAL A 80 -14.47 -6.99 -17.16
CA VAL A 80 -15.79 -6.78 -17.78
C VAL A 80 -16.86 -7.54 -17.00
N THR A 81 -17.91 -6.85 -16.59
CA THR A 81 -19.07 -7.48 -15.95
C THR A 81 -19.89 -8.25 -17.00
N LEU A 82 -19.99 -9.58 -16.87
CA LEU A 82 -20.74 -10.47 -17.77
C LEU A 82 -22.19 -10.70 -17.31
N GLY A 83 -22.50 -10.47 -16.03
CA GLY A 83 -23.85 -10.61 -15.48
C GLY A 83 -23.87 -10.59 -13.95
N GLU A 84 -25.06 -10.64 -13.36
CA GLU A 84 -25.27 -10.67 -11.91
C GLU A 84 -26.45 -11.60 -11.54
N HIS A 85 -26.34 -12.33 -10.44
CA HIS A 85 -27.41 -13.18 -9.88
C HIS A 85 -27.30 -13.24 -8.36
N GLU A 86 -28.40 -12.98 -7.62
CA GLU A 86 -28.47 -13.04 -6.15
C GLU A 86 -27.31 -12.30 -5.43
N GLY A 87 -26.92 -11.14 -5.95
CA GLY A 87 -25.81 -10.35 -5.42
C GLY A 87 -24.42 -10.95 -5.69
N VAL A 88 -24.30 -11.86 -6.67
CA VAL A 88 -23.02 -12.37 -7.19
C VAL A 88 -22.86 -11.95 -8.65
N LEU A 89 -21.85 -11.14 -8.90
CA LEU A 89 -21.38 -10.69 -10.20
C LEU A 89 -20.51 -11.76 -10.85
N THR A 90 -20.70 -12.00 -12.15
CA THR A 90 -19.78 -12.75 -13.00
C THR A 90 -18.91 -11.75 -13.77
N CYS A 91 -17.60 -11.86 -13.62
CA CYS A 91 -16.60 -11.00 -14.24
C CYS A 91 -15.80 -11.76 -15.30
N LEU A 92 -15.25 -11.05 -16.28
CA LEU A 92 -14.19 -11.52 -17.17
C LEU A 92 -12.94 -10.69 -16.89
N ASP A 93 -11.91 -11.32 -16.33
CA ASP A 93 -10.68 -10.71 -15.88
C ASP A 93 -9.52 -11.19 -16.77
N GLY A 94 -8.84 -10.28 -17.45
CA GLY A 94 -7.83 -10.66 -18.43
C GLY A 94 -7.07 -9.49 -19.04
N ILE A 95 -6.62 -9.69 -20.28
CA ILE A 95 -5.85 -8.72 -21.05
C ILE A 95 -6.43 -8.56 -22.45
N ARG A 96 -6.25 -7.36 -23.02
CA ARG A 96 -6.49 -7.06 -24.43
C ARG A 96 -5.14 -6.94 -25.10
N ARG A 97 -4.91 -7.74 -26.15
CA ARG A 97 -3.69 -7.71 -26.97
C ARG A 97 -3.88 -6.78 -28.16
N CYS A 98 -2.88 -5.97 -28.48
CA CYS A 98 -2.89 -5.10 -29.65
C CYS A 98 -2.43 -5.83 -30.92
N GLN A 99 -3.22 -5.75 -32.00
CA GLN A 99 -2.88 -6.22 -33.35
C GLN A 99 -3.42 -5.25 -34.40
N ASP A 100 -2.68 -5.03 -35.49
CA ASP A 100 -2.97 -4.04 -36.52
C ASP A 100 -3.30 -2.64 -35.93
N GLY A 101 -2.60 -2.28 -34.84
CA GLY A 101 -2.78 -1.04 -34.10
C GLY A 101 -4.07 -0.93 -33.26
N ARG A 102 -4.74 -2.04 -32.93
CA ARG A 102 -5.97 -2.06 -32.13
C ARG A 102 -5.99 -3.15 -31.06
N PHE A 103 -6.46 -2.81 -29.86
CA PHE A 103 -6.73 -3.78 -28.80
C PHE A 103 -7.93 -4.69 -29.14
N GLY A 104 -7.70 -6.00 -29.18
CA GLY A 104 -8.70 -7.04 -29.42
C GLY A 104 -9.75 -7.17 -28.31
N ALA A 105 -10.42 -8.32 -28.23
CA ALA A 105 -11.35 -8.62 -27.14
C ALA A 105 -10.62 -8.70 -25.78
N CYS A 106 -11.39 -8.72 -24.68
CA CYS A 106 -10.84 -9.07 -23.37
C CYS A 106 -10.66 -10.60 -23.32
N GLU A 107 -9.42 -11.07 -23.34
CA GLU A 107 -9.08 -12.49 -23.27
C GLU A 107 -8.57 -12.81 -21.86
N GLY A 108 -9.30 -13.65 -21.14
CA GLY A 108 -9.13 -13.81 -19.70
C GLY A 108 -9.91 -14.97 -19.09
N SER A 109 -9.79 -15.12 -17.78
CA SER A 109 -10.58 -16.05 -16.97
C SER A 109 -11.86 -15.40 -16.48
N MET A 110 -12.93 -16.19 -16.38
CA MET A 110 -14.14 -15.73 -15.70
C MET A 110 -13.97 -15.89 -14.18
N SER A 111 -14.31 -14.85 -13.42
CA SER A 111 -14.36 -14.88 -11.95
C SER A 111 -15.77 -14.54 -11.44
N MET A 112 -16.04 -14.78 -10.16
CA MET A 112 -17.32 -14.45 -9.52
C MET A 112 -17.07 -13.72 -8.19
N ARG A 113 -17.84 -12.65 -7.92
CA ARG A 113 -17.61 -11.69 -6.82
C ARG A 113 -18.94 -11.23 -6.22
N ARG A 114 -19.00 -10.85 -4.93
CA ARG A 114 -20.23 -10.26 -4.36
C ARG A 114 -20.44 -8.81 -4.82
N SER A 115 -21.70 -8.43 -4.99
CA SER A 115 -22.17 -7.09 -5.35
C SER A 115 -22.32 -6.20 -4.11
N ARG A 116 -21.85 -4.95 -4.20
CA ARG A 116 -21.87 -3.99 -3.07
C ARG A 116 -23.25 -3.37 -2.80
N LEU A 117 -24.24 -3.59 -3.67
CA LEU A 117 -25.57 -2.94 -3.59
C LEU A 117 -26.67 -3.83 -2.96
N GLY A 118 -26.33 -5.05 -2.54
CA GLY A 118 -27.30 -6.04 -2.03
C GLY A 118 -28.15 -6.67 -3.14
N ALA A 119 -29.08 -7.56 -2.75
CA ALA A 119 -29.98 -8.21 -3.70
C ALA A 119 -31.16 -7.30 -4.07
N ALA A 120 -31.43 -7.14 -5.37
CA ALA A 120 -32.57 -6.35 -5.85
C ALA A 120 -33.92 -6.95 -5.38
N PRO A 121 -34.93 -6.12 -5.00
CA PRO A 121 -36.21 -6.62 -4.49
C PRO A 121 -36.98 -7.49 -5.49
N GLY A 122 -37.48 -8.64 -5.02
CA GLY A 122 -38.23 -9.60 -5.84
C GLY A 122 -39.64 -9.13 -6.20
N GLY A 123 -39.80 -8.55 -7.40
CA GLY A 123 -41.10 -8.12 -7.93
C GLY A 123 -42.04 -9.28 -8.31
N SER A 124 -43.24 -9.31 -7.74
CA SER A 124 -44.18 -10.44 -7.80
C SER A 124 -45.26 -10.35 -8.90
N GLY A 125 -44.92 -10.80 -10.12
CA GLY A 125 -45.89 -11.15 -11.18
C GLY A 125 -46.61 -9.97 -11.88
N GLU A 126 -47.24 -10.11 -13.05
CA GLU A 126 -47.31 -11.20 -14.05
C GLU A 126 -47.34 -10.53 -15.46
N GLY A 127 -46.81 -11.14 -16.55
CA GLY A 127 -46.86 -10.44 -17.86
C GLY A 127 -46.20 -11.02 -19.13
N ALA A 128 -45.49 -12.14 -19.05
CA ALA A 128 -45.12 -13.01 -20.20
C ALA A 128 -44.58 -12.40 -21.53
N ALA A 129 -43.29 -12.03 -21.57
CA ALA A 129 -42.37 -12.29 -22.71
C ALA A 129 -40.92 -11.94 -22.32
N PRO A 130 -39.88 -12.71 -22.74
CA PRO A 130 -38.52 -12.51 -22.26
C PRO A 130 -37.87 -11.26 -22.86
N ARG A 131 -37.41 -10.36 -21.98
CA ARG A 131 -36.54 -9.23 -22.34
C ARG A 131 -35.08 -9.57 -21.99
N PRO A 132 -34.15 -9.66 -22.95
CA PRO A 132 -32.73 -9.56 -22.64
C PRO A 132 -32.40 -8.10 -22.34
N LEU A 133 -32.33 -7.76 -21.06
CA LEU A 133 -31.78 -6.52 -20.51
C LEU A 133 -30.90 -6.95 -19.32
N SER A 134 -29.61 -6.64 -19.21
CA SER A 134 -28.87 -5.45 -19.68
C SER A 134 -29.49 -4.14 -19.14
N ASN A 135 -29.69 -4.10 -17.82
CA ASN A 135 -30.03 -2.87 -17.11
C ASN A 135 -28.83 -1.91 -17.11
N SER A 136 -28.75 -1.06 -18.11
CA SER A 136 -28.16 0.26 -17.94
C SER A 136 -29.14 1.14 -17.12
N GLN A 137 -28.56 1.93 -16.22
CA GLN A 137 -29.21 2.97 -15.38
C GLN A 137 -30.15 2.50 -14.25
N ALA A 138 -29.64 2.63 -13.02
CA ALA A 138 -30.01 3.79 -12.21
C ALA A 138 -28.74 4.66 -11.98
N SER A 139 -28.91 5.95 -11.71
CA SER A 139 -27.84 6.89 -11.33
C SER A 139 -27.86 7.08 -9.79
N ASP A 140 -26.89 7.68 -9.08
CA ASP A 140 -25.87 8.67 -9.47
C ASP A 140 -24.41 8.25 -9.15
N GLY A 141 -24.14 6.94 -9.04
CA GLY A 141 -22.78 6.43 -8.83
C GLY A 141 -21.86 6.57 -10.06
N GLY A 142 -20.57 6.84 -9.82
CA GLY A 142 -19.53 6.87 -10.86
C GLY A 142 -19.19 5.48 -11.44
N LEU A 143 -18.03 5.36 -12.10
CA LEU A 143 -17.56 4.16 -12.83
C LEU A 143 -17.86 2.81 -12.14
N CYS A 144 -17.70 2.77 -10.83
CA CYS A 144 -17.90 1.60 -9.98
C CYS A 144 -19.34 1.06 -9.93
N ALA A 145 -20.33 1.86 -10.29
CA ALA A 145 -21.71 1.40 -10.50
C ALA A 145 -21.91 0.71 -11.86
N THR A 146 -21.04 0.96 -12.84
CA THR A 146 -21.14 0.41 -14.21
C THR A 146 -20.20 -0.76 -14.49
N ASN A 147 -19.13 -0.92 -13.72
CA ASN A 147 -18.23 -2.07 -13.82
C ASN A 147 -17.67 -2.47 -12.44
N PRO A 148 -18.48 -3.06 -11.54
CA PRO A 148 -18.02 -3.52 -10.22
C PRO A 148 -16.99 -4.68 -10.26
N CYS A 149 -16.63 -5.16 -11.45
CA CYS A 149 -15.48 -6.03 -11.68
C CYS A 149 -14.12 -5.30 -11.72
N ASP A 150 -14.10 -3.97 -11.78
CA ASP A 150 -12.86 -3.17 -11.80
C ASP A 150 -12.15 -3.17 -10.41
N PRO A 151 -10.87 -3.55 -10.31
CA PRO A 151 -10.13 -3.53 -9.05
C PRO A 151 -9.97 -2.13 -8.43
N THR A 152 -10.03 -1.06 -9.23
CA THR A 152 -9.90 0.32 -8.75
C THR A 152 -11.17 0.86 -8.06
N CYS A 153 -12.18 0.02 -7.89
CA CYS A 153 -13.46 0.30 -7.22
C CYS A 153 -13.55 -0.31 -5.82
N GLN A 154 -12.44 -0.27 -5.07
CA GLN A 154 -12.37 -0.72 -3.68
C GLN A 154 -11.86 0.42 -2.79
N SER A 155 -12.77 1.03 -2.03
CA SER A 155 -12.48 1.95 -0.93
C SER A 155 -12.89 1.35 0.42
N PHE A 156 -12.28 1.88 1.47
CA PHE A 156 -12.60 1.75 2.90
C PHE A 156 -12.66 3.17 3.48
N GLU A 157 -13.49 3.41 4.50
CA GLU A 157 -13.59 4.69 5.22
C GLU A 157 -13.54 4.42 6.73
N GLU A 158 -12.84 5.28 7.48
CA GLU A 158 -12.76 5.25 8.95
C GLU A 158 -13.00 6.65 9.53
N THR A 159 -13.83 6.75 10.55
CA THR A 159 -14.06 7.87 11.50
C THR A 159 -15.16 7.41 12.49
N PRO A 160 -15.25 7.92 13.74
CA PRO A 160 -14.82 9.24 14.23
C PRO A 160 -13.62 9.24 15.21
N ASP A 161 -13.22 10.45 15.63
CA ASP A 161 -12.07 10.73 16.51
C ASP A 161 -12.31 10.38 18.00
N GLY A 162 -11.26 9.88 18.67
CA GLY A 162 -11.26 9.62 20.13
C GLY A 162 -10.89 10.84 20.98
N GLY A 163 -11.67 11.08 22.05
CA GLY A 163 -11.44 12.15 23.05
C GLY A 163 -10.37 11.82 24.11
N PRO A 164 -9.95 12.79 24.93
CA PRO A 164 -8.74 12.69 25.75
C PRO A 164 -8.93 12.02 27.13
N ILE A 165 -7.83 11.41 27.62
CA ILE A 165 -7.61 11.03 29.01
C ILE A 165 -6.63 12.04 29.63
N GLU A 166 -6.92 12.56 30.81
CA GLU A 166 -5.95 13.37 31.59
C GLU A 166 -4.95 12.45 32.31
N LEU A 167 -3.68 12.87 32.36
CA LEU A 167 -2.60 12.17 33.04
C LEU A 167 -1.79 13.16 33.87
N GLU A 168 -1.19 12.68 34.95
CA GLU A 168 0.13 13.14 35.35
C GLU A 168 1.10 11.95 35.53
N GLY A 169 0.96 11.04 36.51
CA GLY A 169 2.02 10.06 36.79
C GLY A 169 1.76 9.04 37.92
N THR A 170 2.76 8.45 38.57
CA THR A 170 4.24 8.59 38.41
C THR A 170 4.91 7.26 38.07
N GLY A 171 6.19 7.30 37.66
CA GLY A 171 6.95 6.09 37.31
C GLY A 171 8.45 6.19 37.59
N THR A 172 9.13 5.05 37.54
CA THR A 172 10.57 4.91 37.78
C THR A 172 11.40 5.43 36.60
N THR A 173 12.44 6.21 36.90
CA THR A 173 13.45 6.63 35.92
C THR A 173 14.37 5.48 35.53
N TYR A 174 14.46 5.16 34.24
CA TYR A 174 15.49 4.25 33.73
C TYR A 174 16.89 4.91 33.81
N PRO A 175 17.96 4.14 34.07
CA PRO A 175 19.32 4.69 34.21
C PRO A 175 20.01 5.00 32.87
N TRP A 176 19.33 4.72 31.75
CA TRP A 176 19.82 4.89 30.38
C TRP A 176 18.95 5.87 29.60
N GLU A 177 19.56 6.49 28.60
CA GLU A 177 18.95 7.46 27.69
C GLU A 177 19.17 7.03 26.23
N VAL A 178 18.26 7.44 25.35
CA VAL A 178 18.23 7.10 23.92
C VAL A 178 17.75 8.32 23.11
N GLY A 179 18.06 8.38 21.82
CA GLY A 179 17.43 9.33 20.90
C GLY A 179 16.07 8.83 20.39
N ASP A 180 15.27 9.69 19.78
CA ASP A 180 14.04 9.28 19.10
C ASP A 180 14.32 8.97 17.61
N LEU A 181 13.93 7.77 17.16
CA LEU A 181 14.05 7.35 15.76
C LEU A 181 13.18 8.22 14.82
N ASN A 182 12.18 8.91 15.35
CA ASN A 182 11.35 9.87 14.61
C ASN A 182 11.97 11.27 14.53
N GLU A 183 12.93 11.62 15.40
CA GLU A 183 13.72 12.86 15.27
C GLU A 183 14.93 12.67 14.34
N VAL A 184 15.45 11.44 14.20
CA VAL A 184 16.47 11.05 13.21
C VAL A 184 15.96 11.31 11.78
N PRO A 185 16.78 11.86 10.86
CA PRO A 185 16.37 12.07 9.47
C PRO A 185 15.90 10.79 8.78
N GLU A 186 14.82 10.84 8.01
CA GLU A 186 14.24 9.67 7.33
C GLU A 186 15.26 8.93 6.43
N THR A 187 16.18 9.68 5.80
CA THR A 187 17.27 9.14 4.99
C THR A 187 18.32 8.36 5.80
N VAL A 188 18.38 8.55 7.12
CA VAL A 188 19.18 7.79 8.08
C VAL A 188 18.35 6.63 8.66
N ALA A 189 17.13 6.89 9.11
CA ALA A 189 16.24 5.84 9.63
C ALA A 189 16.05 4.70 8.60
N ARG A 190 15.82 5.03 7.31
CA ARG A 190 15.71 4.06 6.19
C ARG A 190 16.98 3.26 5.87
N GLN A 191 18.13 3.56 6.49
CA GLN A 191 19.34 2.74 6.34
C GLN A 191 19.37 1.54 7.29
N GLY A 192 18.63 1.60 8.40
CA GLY A 192 18.48 0.49 9.35
C GLY A 192 17.04 -0.01 9.54
N THR A 193 16.03 0.74 9.10
CA THR A 193 14.61 0.36 9.18
C THR A 193 14.04 0.18 7.78
N ARG A 194 13.52 -1.00 7.46
CA ARG A 194 12.90 -1.35 6.17
C ARG A 194 11.58 -2.06 6.42
N GLN A 195 10.48 -1.46 5.93
CA GLN A 195 9.15 -2.06 5.99
C GLN A 195 8.61 -2.35 4.57
N PRO A 196 7.87 -3.46 4.35
CA PRO A 196 7.69 -4.56 5.29
C PRO A 196 9.00 -5.31 5.52
N CYS A 197 9.36 -5.53 6.79
CA CYS A 197 10.53 -6.32 7.18
C CYS A 197 10.27 -7.80 6.92
N THR A 198 11.30 -8.55 6.52
CA THR A 198 11.19 -10.02 6.32
C THR A 198 12.15 -10.83 7.21
N THR A 199 13.02 -10.13 7.93
CA THR A 199 13.84 -10.60 9.05
C THR A 199 14.06 -9.44 10.01
N SER A 200 14.53 -9.72 11.22
CA SER A 200 15.07 -8.73 12.16
C SER A 200 16.23 -7.88 11.62
N GLU A 201 16.91 -8.29 10.53
CA GLU A 201 17.94 -7.49 9.85
C GLU A 201 17.39 -6.16 9.33
N ASP A 202 16.10 -6.12 9.01
CA ASP A 202 15.43 -4.93 8.49
C ASP A 202 14.98 -3.96 9.60
N CYS A 203 15.26 -4.27 10.87
CA CYS A 203 14.82 -3.52 12.05
C CYS A 203 15.99 -3.29 13.03
N GLN A 204 16.91 -2.40 12.65
CA GLN A 204 17.98 -1.87 13.52
C GLN A 204 17.41 -0.88 14.57
N PHE A 205 18.26 -0.20 15.35
CA PHE A 205 17.84 0.82 16.34
C PHE A 205 17.04 0.28 17.54
N ASP A 206 17.41 -0.88 18.09
CA ASP A 206 16.71 -1.59 19.17
C ASP A 206 15.24 -1.91 18.83
N GLN A 207 15.06 -2.41 17.61
CA GLN A 207 13.80 -2.91 17.09
C GLN A 207 13.83 -4.43 16.84
N TYR A 208 12.65 -4.99 16.64
CA TYR A 208 12.42 -6.34 16.13
C TYR A 208 11.41 -6.30 14.97
N CYS A 209 11.42 -7.35 14.14
CA CYS A 209 10.46 -7.49 13.05
C CYS A 209 9.25 -8.29 13.55
N GLU A 210 8.12 -7.61 13.75
CA GLU A 210 6.86 -8.26 14.09
C GLU A 210 6.19 -8.82 12.82
N ASN A 211 5.69 -10.06 12.91
CA ASN A 211 4.99 -10.79 11.84
C ASN A 211 5.71 -10.71 10.47
N PRO A 212 6.99 -11.10 10.33
CA PRO A 212 7.81 -10.76 9.16
C PRO A 212 7.17 -11.16 7.83
N GLY A 213 7.06 -10.20 6.92
CA GLY A 213 6.37 -10.40 5.66
C GLY A 213 7.02 -11.46 4.78
N ARG A 214 6.19 -12.20 4.04
CA ARG A 214 6.59 -13.28 3.11
C ARG A 214 7.62 -12.90 2.03
N GLY A 215 7.97 -11.62 1.86
CA GLY A 215 8.84 -11.15 0.78
C GLY A 215 8.27 -11.48 -0.60
N ALA A 216 9.10 -12.02 -1.50
CA ALA A 216 8.69 -12.49 -2.82
C ALA A 216 8.37 -14.00 -2.85
N CYS A 217 8.13 -14.63 -1.69
CA CYS A 217 7.92 -16.07 -1.59
C CYS A 217 6.52 -16.49 -2.02
N SER A 218 6.40 -17.73 -2.53
CA SER A 218 5.13 -18.31 -2.97
C SER A 218 4.14 -18.54 -1.82
N HIS A 219 4.66 -18.78 -0.61
CA HIS A 219 3.89 -18.86 0.62
C HIS A 219 4.72 -18.32 1.80
N HIS A 220 4.13 -18.20 2.99
CA HIS A 220 4.80 -17.60 4.15
C HIS A 220 5.92 -18.51 4.70
N PRO A 221 7.06 -17.99 5.19
CA PRO A 221 8.10 -18.78 5.85
C PRO A 221 7.63 -19.51 7.12
N CYS A 222 6.58 -19.00 7.77
CA CYS A 222 5.95 -19.68 8.92
C CYS A 222 4.92 -20.76 8.55
N ALA A 223 4.54 -20.87 7.27
CA ALA A 223 3.68 -21.96 6.81
C ALA A 223 4.54 -23.14 6.33
N THR A 224 4.29 -24.35 6.84
CA THR A 224 4.87 -25.57 6.23
C THR A 224 4.29 -25.76 4.83
N GLY A 225 5.04 -26.23 3.82
CA GLY A 225 4.49 -26.41 2.47
C GLY A 225 5.43 -26.89 1.37
N PRO A 226 5.12 -26.60 0.08
CA PRO A 226 6.08 -26.76 -1.03
C PRO A 226 7.42 -26.09 -0.70
N SER A 227 8.52 -26.54 -1.31
CA SER A 227 9.79 -25.86 -1.07
C SER A 227 9.76 -24.40 -1.53
N LEU A 228 10.14 -23.47 -0.65
CA LEU A 228 10.33 -22.07 -1.04
C LEU A 228 11.57 -21.89 -1.95
N LEU A 229 11.57 -20.77 -2.65
CA LEU A 229 12.62 -20.36 -3.58
C LEU A 229 13.82 -19.81 -2.79
N SER A 230 15.04 -20.31 -3.01
CA SER A 230 16.20 -19.90 -2.18
C SER A 230 16.60 -18.42 -2.25
N THR A 231 15.96 -17.63 -3.11
CA THR A 231 16.16 -16.19 -3.31
C THR A 231 14.93 -15.32 -3.00
N CYS A 232 13.81 -15.87 -2.50
CA CYS A 232 12.56 -15.08 -2.37
C CYS A 232 12.50 -14.14 -1.15
N SER A 233 13.27 -14.42 -0.09
CA SER A 233 13.53 -13.50 1.02
C SER A 233 14.87 -13.83 1.69
N GLY A 234 15.47 -12.87 2.39
CA GLY A 234 16.70 -13.10 3.17
C GLY A 234 16.53 -14.20 4.23
N CYS A 235 15.35 -14.26 4.85
CA CYS A 235 14.98 -15.34 5.76
C CYS A 235 15.09 -16.71 5.09
N VAL A 236 14.46 -16.86 3.92
CA VAL A 236 14.48 -18.13 3.18
C VAL A 236 15.90 -18.49 2.75
N SER A 237 16.70 -17.54 2.25
CA SER A 237 18.11 -17.79 1.90
C SER A 237 18.92 -18.38 3.07
N LYS A 238 18.72 -17.89 4.30
CA LYS A 238 19.35 -18.45 5.51
C LYS A 238 18.91 -19.87 5.81
N VAL A 239 17.60 -20.14 5.80
CA VAL A 239 17.05 -21.48 6.03
C VAL A 239 17.54 -22.47 4.96
N CYS A 240 17.62 -22.06 3.70
CA CYS A 240 18.17 -22.89 2.62
C CYS A 240 19.67 -23.18 2.78
N ALA A 241 20.43 -22.28 3.40
CA ALA A 241 21.85 -22.49 3.70
C ALA A 241 22.04 -23.45 4.89
N ALA A 242 21.21 -23.34 5.92
CA ALA A 242 21.22 -24.22 7.09
C ALA A 242 20.67 -25.63 6.77
N ASN A 243 19.61 -25.72 5.98
CA ASN A 243 19.01 -26.96 5.51
C ASN A 243 18.58 -26.86 4.03
N PRO A 244 19.45 -27.28 3.08
CA PRO A 244 19.14 -27.27 1.66
C PRO A 244 17.92 -28.09 1.22
N THR A 245 17.39 -28.99 2.06
CA THR A 245 16.20 -29.80 1.74
C THR A 245 14.87 -29.02 1.86
N CYS A 246 14.90 -27.84 2.49
CA CYS A 246 13.74 -26.95 2.59
C CYS A 246 13.35 -26.29 1.26
N CYS A 247 14.27 -26.20 0.29
CA CYS A 247 14.19 -25.21 -0.78
C CYS A 247 14.37 -25.80 -2.20
N THR A 248 13.64 -25.24 -3.17
CA THR A 248 13.99 -25.45 -4.58
C THR A 248 15.14 -24.49 -4.91
N GLN A 249 16.29 -25.07 -5.18
CA GLN A 249 17.52 -24.35 -5.51
C GLN A 249 17.45 -23.78 -6.94
N THR A 250 16.75 -22.66 -7.14
CA THR A 250 16.74 -21.94 -8.43
C THR A 250 18.00 -21.14 -8.67
N ALA A 251 19.09 -21.87 -8.82
CA ALA A 251 20.17 -21.50 -9.70
C ALA A 251 20.59 -22.75 -10.48
N VAL A 252 19.88 -23.03 -11.58
CA VAL A 252 20.59 -23.41 -12.80
C VAL A 252 21.24 -22.10 -13.26
N PRO A 253 22.57 -21.94 -13.15
CA PRO A 253 23.22 -20.72 -13.61
C PRO A 253 22.95 -20.54 -15.10
N SER A 254 22.90 -19.30 -15.58
CA SER A 254 22.58 -18.96 -16.98
C SER A 254 23.47 -19.64 -18.04
N ASN A 255 24.61 -20.20 -17.63
CA ASN A 255 25.55 -20.91 -18.48
C ASN A 255 25.45 -22.46 -18.39
N CYS A 256 24.63 -23.05 -17.50
CA CYS A 256 24.27 -24.48 -17.50
C CYS A 256 22.94 -24.69 -18.26
N ALA A 257 22.72 -25.86 -18.87
CA ALA A 257 21.48 -26.11 -19.65
C ALA A 257 20.26 -26.53 -18.81
N HIS A 258 20.48 -27.22 -17.70
CA HIS A 258 19.45 -27.75 -16.81
C HIS A 258 20.07 -28.07 -15.44
N ASP A 259 19.24 -28.38 -14.43
CA ASP A 259 19.75 -28.80 -13.11
C ASP A 259 20.43 -30.18 -13.16
N ALA A 260 21.38 -30.40 -12.25
CA ALA A 260 22.17 -31.62 -12.13
C ALA A 260 21.33 -32.87 -11.85
N CYS A 261 20.15 -32.75 -11.20
CA CYS A 261 19.24 -33.86 -10.95
C CYS A 261 18.38 -34.27 -12.17
N VAL A 262 18.37 -33.50 -13.26
CA VAL A 262 17.51 -33.76 -14.42
C VAL A 262 18.20 -34.69 -15.43
N ALA A 263 17.78 -35.96 -15.45
CA ALA A 263 18.26 -36.96 -16.41
C ALA A 263 17.66 -36.75 -17.82
N VAL A 264 18.15 -35.75 -18.57
CA VAL A 264 17.66 -35.47 -19.94
C VAL A 264 17.95 -36.60 -20.94
N ASN A 265 18.94 -37.48 -20.67
CA ASN A 265 19.40 -38.55 -21.58
C ASN A 265 19.77 -38.07 -23.01
N ALA A 266 19.96 -36.77 -23.15
CA ALA A 266 20.41 -36.07 -24.34
C ALA A 266 21.88 -35.68 -24.21
N GLU A 267 22.39 -34.90 -25.15
CA GLU A 267 23.75 -34.36 -25.03
C GLU A 267 23.88 -33.40 -23.86
N ALA A 268 25.03 -33.51 -23.17
CA ALA A 268 25.49 -32.60 -22.14
C ALA A 268 25.90 -31.22 -22.70
N LEU A 269 25.01 -30.59 -23.48
CA LEU A 269 25.13 -29.22 -23.95
C LEU A 269 25.16 -28.32 -22.71
N ASN A 270 26.14 -27.41 -22.64
CA ASN A 270 26.35 -26.48 -21.53
C ASN A 270 26.47 -27.11 -20.12
N MET A 271 26.41 -28.43 -19.94
CA MET A 271 26.81 -29.11 -18.71
C MET A 271 28.33 -29.32 -18.74
N THR A 272 29.06 -28.38 -18.13
CA THR A 272 30.53 -28.26 -18.21
C THR A 272 31.14 -27.86 -16.87
N THR A 273 32.46 -28.03 -16.73
CA THR A 273 33.27 -27.51 -15.60
C THR A 273 33.32 -25.98 -15.53
N SER A 274 32.60 -25.26 -16.40
CA SER A 274 32.57 -23.80 -16.45
C SER A 274 31.14 -23.25 -16.54
N CYS A 275 30.12 -24.08 -16.29
CA CYS A 275 28.73 -23.66 -16.45
C CYS A 275 28.20 -22.86 -15.25
N GLY A 276 28.94 -22.82 -14.13
CA GLY A 276 28.68 -21.97 -12.97
C GLY A 276 28.12 -22.67 -11.74
N ASP A 277 27.82 -23.97 -11.82
CA ASP A 277 27.42 -24.79 -10.67
C ASP A 277 28.61 -25.66 -10.22
N PRO A 278 29.16 -25.44 -9.00
CA PRO A 278 30.22 -26.27 -8.43
C PRO A 278 29.86 -27.76 -8.32
N CYS A 279 28.56 -28.10 -8.20
CA CYS A 279 28.09 -29.48 -8.25
C CYS A 279 28.36 -30.12 -9.63
N VAL A 280 28.04 -29.39 -10.71
CA VAL A 280 28.28 -29.87 -12.07
C VAL A 280 29.78 -29.96 -12.33
N GLU A 281 30.59 -29.00 -11.87
CA GLU A 281 32.05 -29.09 -11.98
C GLU A 281 32.63 -30.32 -11.26
N ALA A 282 32.20 -30.59 -10.02
CA ALA A 282 32.62 -31.76 -9.25
C ALA A 282 32.23 -33.09 -9.95
N ILE A 283 31.03 -33.17 -10.53
CA ILE A 283 30.58 -34.33 -11.31
C ILE A 283 31.38 -34.48 -12.61
N CYS A 284 31.65 -33.39 -13.33
CA CYS A 284 32.49 -33.42 -14.54
C CYS A 284 33.93 -33.87 -14.25
N ALA A 285 34.44 -33.61 -13.04
CA ALA A 285 35.74 -34.08 -12.59
C ALA A 285 35.72 -35.57 -12.17
N ALA A 286 34.64 -36.02 -11.54
CA ALA A 286 34.46 -37.40 -11.08
C ALA A 286 34.17 -38.40 -12.22
N ASP A 287 33.25 -38.05 -13.14
CA ASP A 287 33.04 -38.79 -14.39
C ASP A 287 33.01 -37.85 -15.61
N PRO A 288 34.17 -37.70 -16.28
CA PRO A 288 34.31 -36.94 -17.52
C PRO A 288 33.38 -37.28 -18.70
N ARG A 289 32.58 -38.36 -18.62
CA ARG A 289 31.58 -38.74 -19.65
C ARG A 289 30.24 -38.04 -19.46
N CYS A 290 29.94 -37.57 -18.24
CA CYS A 290 28.70 -36.87 -17.93
C CYS A 290 28.61 -35.49 -18.57
N CYS A 291 29.76 -34.88 -18.87
CA CYS A 291 29.88 -33.54 -19.43
C CYS A 291 30.41 -33.60 -20.88
N THR A 292 30.27 -32.51 -21.64
CA THR A 292 30.87 -32.48 -22.99
C THR A 292 32.40 -32.68 -22.88
N PRO A 293 33.00 -33.69 -23.55
CA PRO A 293 34.39 -34.08 -23.37
C PRO A 293 35.32 -33.15 -24.15
N TYR A 294 35.48 -31.94 -23.62
CA TYR A 294 36.44 -30.97 -24.12
C TYR A 294 37.87 -31.48 -23.91
N CYS A 295 38.74 -31.18 -24.87
CA CYS A 295 40.12 -31.66 -24.87
C CYS A 295 41.16 -30.54 -25.08
N SER A 296 42.27 -30.69 -24.37
CA SER A 296 43.52 -29.96 -24.51
C SER A 296 44.59 -30.81 -25.22
N SER A 297 44.51 -32.13 -25.08
CA SER A 297 45.51 -33.10 -25.54
C SER A 297 44.86 -34.40 -26.07
N ASN A 298 45.60 -35.18 -26.85
CA ASN A 298 45.15 -36.51 -27.28
C ASN A 298 45.07 -37.54 -26.13
N SER A 299 45.85 -37.33 -25.06
CA SER A 299 45.78 -38.10 -23.82
C SER A 299 44.44 -37.94 -23.11
N ASP A 300 43.85 -36.74 -23.15
CA ASP A 300 42.51 -36.49 -22.58
C ASP A 300 41.47 -37.38 -23.27
N CYS A 301 41.51 -37.46 -24.60
CA CYS A 301 40.60 -38.29 -25.38
C CYS A 301 40.86 -39.78 -25.22
N THR A 302 42.13 -40.19 -25.22
CA THR A 302 42.54 -41.58 -24.93
C THR A 302 41.97 -42.08 -23.60
N THR A 303 41.85 -41.17 -22.62
CA THR A 303 41.28 -41.45 -21.29
C THR A 303 39.75 -41.38 -21.25
N ARG A 304 39.13 -40.38 -21.91
CA ARG A 304 37.68 -40.09 -21.84
C ARG A 304 36.82 -40.89 -22.83
N VAL A 305 37.39 -41.24 -23.99
CA VAL A 305 36.71 -41.90 -25.12
C VAL A 305 37.34 -43.25 -25.48
N GLY A 306 38.62 -43.43 -25.16
CA GLY A 306 39.33 -44.71 -25.30
C GLY A 306 40.47 -44.69 -26.33
N PRO A 307 41.24 -45.78 -26.45
CA PRO A 307 42.41 -45.87 -27.33
C PRO A 307 42.14 -45.49 -28.78
N GLY A 308 43.10 -44.81 -29.40
CA GLY A 308 43.01 -44.40 -30.80
C GLY A 308 42.03 -43.24 -31.07
N SER A 309 41.47 -42.60 -30.05
CA SER A 309 40.79 -41.31 -30.18
C SER A 309 41.79 -40.14 -30.04
N ASN A 310 41.53 -39.03 -30.71
CA ASN A 310 42.37 -37.83 -30.71
C ASN A 310 41.56 -36.58 -30.35
N CYS A 311 42.23 -35.50 -29.96
CA CYS A 311 41.58 -34.21 -29.79
C CYS A 311 41.38 -33.54 -31.15
N ASN A 312 40.15 -33.21 -31.52
CA ASN A 312 39.91 -32.31 -32.63
C ASN A 312 40.14 -30.87 -32.14
N PHE A 313 41.15 -30.19 -32.67
CA PHE A 313 41.52 -28.84 -32.24
C PHE A 313 40.66 -27.71 -32.85
N ALA A 314 39.74 -28.03 -33.78
CA ALA A 314 38.71 -27.11 -34.23
C ALA A 314 37.76 -26.74 -33.06
N THR A 315 37.30 -25.49 -33.01
CA THR A 315 36.39 -25.02 -31.96
C THR A 315 34.95 -25.48 -32.26
N PRO A 316 34.23 -26.13 -31.32
CA PRO A 316 34.63 -26.50 -29.95
C PRO A 316 35.48 -27.77 -29.92
N ARG A 317 36.57 -27.78 -29.13
CA ARG A 317 37.54 -28.88 -29.10
C ARG A 317 36.97 -30.16 -28.49
N LYS A 318 36.47 -31.08 -29.31
CA LYS A 318 35.88 -32.38 -28.90
C LYS A 318 36.77 -33.56 -29.29
N CYS A 319 36.65 -34.66 -28.55
CA CYS A 319 37.35 -35.91 -28.87
C CYS A 319 36.75 -36.65 -30.07
N THR A 320 37.59 -37.20 -30.95
CA THR A 320 37.15 -38.03 -32.09
C THR A 320 36.64 -39.40 -31.64
N LEU A 321 35.92 -40.09 -32.52
CA LEU A 321 35.71 -41.54 -32.41
C LEU A 321 37.04 -42.32 -32.22
N PRO A 322 37.02 -43.48 -31.53
CA PRO A 322 38.14 -44.41 -31.51
C PRO A 322 38.45 -44.96 -32.92
N THR A 323 39.72 -44.95 -33.30
CA THR A 323 40.19 -45.60 -34.54
C THR A 323 40.48 -47.09 -34.39
N THR A 324 40.61 -47.58 -33.14
CA THR A 324 40.66 -49.01 -32.81
C THR A 324 39.28 -49.49 -32.32
N PRO A 325 38.85 -50.73 -32.62
CA PRO A 325 37.56 -51.25 -32.16
C PRO A 325 37.37 -51.19 -30.63
N PRO A 326 36.19 -50.80 -30.12
CA PRO A 326 34.98 -50.46 -30.87
C PRO A 326 35.06 -49.08 -31.53
N THR A 327 34.74 -49.00 -32.82
CA THR A 327 34.78 -47.75 -33.62
C THR A 327 33.53 -46.88 -33.40
N SER A 328 33.13 -46.75 -32.14
CA SER A 328 31.92 -46.07 -31.66
C SER A 328 32.19 -45.46 -30.29
N CYS A 329 31.52 -44.36 -29.98
CA CYS A 329 31.64 -43.72 -28.67
C CYS A 329 31.25 -44.67 -27.53
N PRO A 330 31.96 -44.67 -26.38
CA PRO A 330 31.68 -45.58 -25.26
C PRO A 330 30.34 -45.25 -24.55
N PRO A 331 29.74 -46.22 -23.82
CA PRO A 331 28.55 -45.99 -23.02
C PRO A 331 28.69 -44.77 -22.09
N GLY A 332 27.64 -43.95 -22.02
CA GLY A 332 27.66 -42.62 -21.40
C GLY A 332 27.99 -41.48 -22.37
N THR A 333 28.36 -41.77 -23.63
CA THR A 333 28.62 -40.76 -24.67
C THR A 333 27.93 -41.14 -25.99
N ARG A 334 27.65 -40.15 -26.86
CA ARG A 334 27.05 -40.36 -28.20
C ARG A 334 27.92 -39.80 -29.32
N THR A 335 27.78 -40.36 -30.51
CA THR A 335 28.45 -39.87 -31.74
C THR A 335 27.73 -38.63 -32.28
N GLN A 336 28.49 -37.57 -32.58
CA GLN A 336 28.03 -36.36 -33.25
C GLN A 336 29.15 -35.83 -34.16
N GLY A 337 28.89 -35.71 -35.48
CA GLY A 337 29.85 -35.11 -36.42
C GLY A 337 31.23 -35.79 -36.49
N GLY A 338 31.32 -37.09 -36.19
CA GLY A 338 32.60 -37.82 -36.08
C GLY A 338 33.35 -37.66 -34.75
N THR A 339 32.79 -36.86 -33.84
CA THR A 339 33.26 -36.70 -32.45
C THR A 339 32.34 -37.41 -31.46
N CYS A 340 32.83 -37.64 -30.24
CA CYS A 340 32.03 -38.13 -29.13
C CYS A 340 31.64 -36.98 -28.21
N THR A 341 30.41 -36.98 -27.74
CA THR A 341 29.86 -35.96 -26.84
C THR A 341 29.16 -36.61 -25.64
N GLY A 342 29.21 -35.98 -24.47
CA GLY A 342 28.71 -36.55 -23.21
C GLY A 342 27.19 -36.65 -23.17
N ILE A 343 26.67 -37.55 -22.32
CA ILE A 343 25.22 -37.71 -22.09
C ILE A 343 24.95 -37.50 -20.60
N TRP A 344 24.12 -36.50 -20.26
CA TRP A 344 23.64 -36.36 -18.88
C TRP A 344 22.55 -37.42 -18.61
N SER A 345 23.01 -38.54 -18.08
CA SER A 345 22.23 -39.77 -17.88
C SER A 345 21.85 -39.98 -16.43
N ALA A 346 21.00 -40.98 -16.14
CA ALA A 346 20.67 -41.36 -14.77
C ALA A 346 21.90 -41.71 -13.91
N THR A 347 22.99 -42.22 -14.51
CA THR A 347 24.27 -42.45 -13.84
C THR A 347 24.90 -41.15 -13.34
N CYS A 348 24.77 -40.05 -14.09
CA CYS A 348 25.30 -38.73 -13.74
C CYS A 348 24.48 -38.08 -12.62
N VAL A 349 23.14 -38.22 -12.67
CA VAL A 349 22.25 -37.86 -11.56
C VAL A 349 22.61 -38.63 -10.28
N GLY A 350 22.96 -39.90 -10.40
CA GLY A 350 23.44 -40.73 -9.27
C GLY A 350 24.76 -40.28 -8.64
N LEU A 351 25.55 -39.42 -9.30
CA LEU A 351 26.79 -38.87 -8.73
C LEU A 351 26.53 -37.65 -7.82
N VAL A 352 25.38 -36.97 -7.94
CA VAL A 352 25.06 -35.76 -7.16
C VAL A 352 25.14 -36.04 -5.66
N ALA A 353 24.58 -37.16 -5.19
CA ALA A 353 24.58 -37.55 -3.77
C ALA A 353 25.99 -37.79 -3.18
N THR A 354 27.02 -37.97 -4.02
CA THR A 354 28.41 -38.18 -3.61
C THR A 354 29.27 -36.92 -3.77
N HIS A 355 28.95 -36.05 -4.75
CA HIS A 355 29.80 -34.95 -5.18
C HIS A 355 29.23 -33.55 -4.93
N CYS A 356 27.99 -33.44 -4.45
CA CYS A 356 27.29 -32.17 -4.27
C CYS A 356 26.71 -32.06 -2.85
N PRO A 357 27.47 -31.54 -1.88
CA PRO A 357 26.99 -31.37 -0.50
C PRO A 357 25.64 -30.64 -0.44
N GLY A 358 24.68 -31.22 0.29
CA GLY A 358 23.33 -30.67 0.43
C GLY A 358 22.36 -30.93 -0.74
N LYS A 359 22.84 -31.21 -1.97
CA LYS A 359 21.95 -31.59 -3.09
C LYS A 359 21.64 -33.10 -3.03
N THR A 360 20.36 -33.47 -3.09
CA THR A 360 19.92 -34.86 -3.22
C THR A 360 18.97 -35.03 -4.40
N CYS A 361 19.20 -36.02 -5.26
CA CYS A 361 18.32 -36.35 -6.38
C CYS A 361 17.56 -37.65 -6.12
N GLY A 362 16.25 -37.66 -6.40
CA GLY A 362 15.42 -38.86 -6.20
C GLY A 362 14.96 -39.11 -4.77
N GLY A 363 15.12 -38.13 -3.87
CA GLY A 363 14.24 -38.03 -2.69
C GLY A 363 12.81 -37.64 -3.11
N PRO A 364 11.86 -37.53 -2.15
CA PRO A 364 10.66 -36.72 -2.39
C PRO A 364 11.08 -35.30 -2.78
N ALA A 365 10.19 -34.56 -3.45
CA ALA A 365 10.44 -33.15 -3.75
C ALA A 365 10.80 -32.39 -2.46
N PRO A 366 11.71 -31.41 -2.50
CA PRO A 366 11.98 -30.59 -1.33
C PRO A 366 10.68 -29.95 -0.84
N VAL A 367 10.55 -29.85 0.48
CA VAL A 367 9.35 -29.32 1.15
C VAL A 367 9.78 -28.44 2.30
N TRP A 368 9.09 -27.33 2.47
CA TRP A 368 9.24 -26.46 3.61
C TRP A 368 8.57 -27.11 4.83
N SER A 369 9.26 -28.06 5.46
CA SER A 369 8.71 -28.82 6.59
C SER A 369 8.67 -28.00 7.89
N ALA A 370 8.08 -28.55 8.96
CA ALA A 370 8.09 -27.90 10.28
C ALA A 370 9.52 -27.57 10.80
N SER A 371 10.55 -28.35 10.43
CA SER A 371 11.94 -27.99 10.77
C SER A 371 12.49 -26.84 9.94
N CYS A 372 11.87 -26.50 8.80
CA CYS A 372 12.17 -25.29 8.03
C CYS A 372 11.49 -24.06 8.65
N VAL A 373 10.27 -24.23 9.19
CA VAL A 373 9.58 -23.20 9.99
C VAL A 373 10.40 -22.85 11.24
N SER A 374 10.81 -23.82 12.05
CA SER A 374 11.64 -23.50 13.24
C SER A 374 13.08 -23.08 12.93
N LEU A 375 13.57 -23.32 11.72
CA LEU A 375 14.78 -22.65 11.22
C LEU A 375 14.48 -21.20 10.79
N ALA A 376 13.28 -20.87 10.33
CA ALA A 376 12.88 -19.48 10.11
C ALA A 376 12.77 -18.74 11.45
N GLU A 377 12.07 -19.31 12.44
CA GLU A 377 11.98 -18.75 13.80
C GLU A 377 13.35 -18.35 14.36
N SER A 378 14.28 -19.32 14.37
CA SER A 378 15.61 -19.17 14.97
C SER A 378 16.65 -18.41 14.13
N LEU A 379 16.52 -18.33 12.80
CA LEU A 379 17.49 -17.62 11.94
C LEU A 379 17.00 -16.24 11.44
N CYS A 380 15.70 -15.95 11.60
CA CYS A 380 15.05 -14.74 11.10
C CYS A 380 14.52 -13.83 12.21
N GLY A 381 14.49 -14.31 13.47
CA GLY A 381 14.10 -13.51 14.64
C GLY A 381 12.59 -13.34 14.76
N THR A 382 11.84 -14.43 14.63
CA THR A 382 10.37 -14.39 14.55
C THR A 382 9.73 -15.46 15.43
N THR A 383 8.57 -15.15 16.01
CA THR A 383 7.58 -16.20 16.30
C THR A 383 6.96 -16.64 14.99
N CYS A 384 6.77 -17.94 14.81
CA CYS A 384 5.89 -18.48 13.78
C CYS A 384 4.69 -19.09 14.50
N ASP A 385 3.82 -18.21 15.00
CA ASP A 385 2.62 -18.62 15.72
C ASP A 385 1.75 -19.53 14.84
N THR A 386 1.01 -20.44 15.48
CA THR A 386 0.23 -21.47 14.78
C THR A 386 -1.10 -21.72 15.44
N ASP A 387 -2.16 -21.63 14.64
CA ASP A 387 -3.52 -22.00 15.04
C ASP A 387 -3.57 -23.39 15.73
N PRO A 388 -4.12 -23.49 16.96
CA PRO A 388 -4.14 -24.72 17.75
C PRO A 388 -4.85 -25.91 17.08
N GLY A 389 -4.08 -26.71 16.34
CA GLY A 389 -4.54 -27.92 15.65
C GLY A 389 -4.33 -27.90 14.13
N CYS A 390 -4.01 -26.74 13.56
CA CYS A 390 -3.74 -26.57 12.13
C CYS A 390 -2.28 -26.89 11.74
N ALA A 391 -2.03 -27.00 10.42
CA ALA A 391 -0.70 -27.28 9.87
C ALA A 391 0.21 -26.05 9.76
N HIS A 392 -0.41 -24.87 9.81
CA HIS A 392 0.13 -23.53 10.01
C HIS A 392 -1.03 -22.60 10.40
N ASP A 393 -0.73 -21.36 10.76
CA ASP A 393 -1.75 -20.34 10.99
C ASP A 393 -2.56 -19.99 9.72
N LYS A 394 -3.85 -19.74 9.86
CA LYS A 394 -4.77 -19.33 8.79
C LYS A 394 -4.46 -17.94 8.23
N CYS A 395 -3.75 -17.09 8.97
CA CYS A 395 -3.23 -15.82 8.50
C CYS A 395 -1.92 -15.92 7.68
N TYR A 396 -1.37 -17.13 7.53
CA TYR A 396 -0.24 -17.41 6.66
C TYR A 396 -0.69 -18.21 5.43
N ALA A 397 -0.40 -17.70 4.24
CA ALA A 397 -0.59 -18.49 3.02
C ALA A 397 0.33 -19.73 3.03
N GLY A 398 -0.18 -20.85 2.52
CA GLY A 398 0.45 -22.17 2.57
C GLY A 398 -0.38 -23.28 1.89
N PRO A 399 -0.10 -24.58 2.14
CA PRO A 399 -0.89 -25.71 1.68
C PRO A 399 -2.33 -25.73 2.22
N PRO A 400 -3.16 -26.70 1.79
CA PRO A 400 -4.47 -26.92 2.39
C PRO A 400 -4.42 -27.07 3.91
N LEU A 401 -5.09 -26.16 4.62
CA LEU A 401 -5.46 -26.39 6.01
C LEU A 401 -6.60 -27.42 6.06
N ASN A 402 -6.59 -28.25 7.11
CA ASN A 402 -7.61 -29.27 7.30
C ASN A 402 -8.91 -28.62 7.80
N SER A 403 -10.03 -28.91 7.15
CA SER A 403 -11.36 -28.38 7.51
C SER A 403 -11.89 -28.77 8.89
N THR A 404 -11.10 -29.44 9.73
CA THR A 404 -11.42 -29.75 11.13
C THR A 404 -10.34 -29.26 12.10
N CYS A 405 -9.43 -28.37 11.68
CA CYS A 405 -8.31 -27.92 12.52
C CYS A 405 -8.64 -26.67 13.35
N ASP A 406 -9.44 -25.76 12.78
CA ASP A 406 -9.94 -24.53 13.38
C ASP A 406 -11.35 -24.29 12.79
N SER A 407 -12.25 -23.61 13.52
CA SER A 407 -13.63 -23.38 13.08
C SER A 407 -13.76 -22.35 11.96
N CYS A 408 -12.94 -21.30 11.97
CA CYS A 408 -12.84 -20.37 10.85
C CYS A 408 -12.32 -21.09 9.60
N VAL A 409 -11.29 -21.92 9.74
CA VAL A 409 -10.82 -22.80 8.66
C VAL A 409 -11.96 -23.68 8.14
N GLN A 410 -12.72 -24.36 9.02
CA GLN A 410 -13.86 -25.18 8.61
C GLN A 410 -14.88 -24.40 7.75
N ASP A 411 -15.25 -23.20 8.15
CA ASP A 411 -16.26 -22.40 7.47
C ASP A 411 -15.73 -21.82 6.15
N ILE A 412 -14.44 -21.45 6.09
CA ILE A 412 -13.75 -21.11 4.84
C ILE A 412 -13.71 -22.33 3.90
N CYS A 413 -13.45 -23.54 4.40
CA CYS A 413 -13.51 -24.78 3.60
C CYS A 413 -14.92 -25.10 3.10
N ALA A 414 -15.95 -24.75 3.86
CA ALA A 414 -17.35 -24.94 3.48
C ALA A 414 -17.80 -23.94 2.40
N GLN A 415 -17.35 -22.68 2.49
CA GLN A 415 -17.61 -21.64 1.51
C GLN A 415 -16.72 -21.75 0.25
N ASP A 416 -15.48 -22.22 0.40
CA ASP A 416 -14.52 -22.45 -0.68
C ASP A 416 -13.64 -23.66 -0.39
N ALA A 417 -14.10 -24.82 -0.85
CA ALA A 417 -13.36 -26.08 -0.73
C ALA A 417 -11.99 -26.07 -1.43
N THR A 418 -11.66 -25.09 -2.30
CA THR A 418 -10.32 -25.04 -2.91
C THR A 418 -9.22 -24.70 -1.90
N CYS A 419 -9.53 -23.85 -0.91
CA CYS A 419 -8.63 -23.51 0.19
C CYS A 419 -8.15 -24.74 0.99
N CYS A 420 -8.96 -25.79 1.03
CA CYS A 420 -8.75 -26.98 1.88
C CYS A 420 -8.61 -28.29 1.08
N LEU A 421 -8.57 -28.20 -0.24
CA LEU A 421 -8.31 -29.33 -1.16
C LEU A 421 -7.10 -29.07 -2.09
N HIS A 422 -6.67 -27.82 -2.28
CA HIS A 422 -5.62 -27.45 -3.24
C HIS A 422 -4.51 -26.59 -2.61
N GLU A 423 -4.80 -25.39 -2.12
CA GLU A 423 -3.82 -24.50 -1.48
C GLU A 423 -4.51 -23.40 -0.65
N TRP A 424 -3.99 -23.10 0.54
CA TRP A 424 -4.43 -21.98 1.38
C TRP A 424 -3.76 -20.68 0.92
N THR A 425 -4.23 -20.15 -0.20
CA THR A 425 -3.66 -18.93 -0.82
C THR A 425 -3.94 -17.66 0.00
N GLU A 426 -3.37 -16.52 -0.41
CA GLU A 426 -3.74 -15.18 0.10
C GLU A 426 -5.24 -14.87 -0.02
N SER A 427 -5.97 -15.53 -0.94
CA SER A 427 -7.43 -15.42 -1.06
C SER A 427 -8.16 -16.19 0.05
N CYS A 428 -7.52 -17.17 0.67
CA CYS A 428 -7.99 -17.90 1.85
C CYS A 428 -7.62 -17.15 3.14
N VAL A 429 -6.41 -16.56 3.20
CA VAL A 429 -6.02 -15.61 4.26
C VAL A 429 -7.03 -14.45 4.37
N LYS A 430 -7.38 -13.81 3.24
CA LYS A 430 -8.40 -12.73 3.22
C LYS A 430 -9.84 -13.20 3.54
N LYS A 431 -10.08 -14.52 3.62
CA LYS A 431 -11.35 -15.08 4.09
C LYS A 431 -11.39 -15.26 5.61
N VAL A 432 -10.26 -15.23 6.31
CA VAL A 432 -10.23 -15.20 7.78
C VAL A 432 -11.01 -13.99 8.30
N GLU A 433 -10.76 -12.83 7.68
CA GLU A 433 -11.53 -11.60 7.91
C GLU A 433 -12.96 -11.71 7.34
N THR A 434 -13.09 -11.99 6.03
CA THR A 434 -14.39 -11.84 5.32
C THR A 434 -15.38 -13.01 5.44
N VAL A 435 -15.01 -14.12 6.10
CA VAL A 435 -15.89 -15.27 6.41
C VAL A 435 -16.04 -15.45 7.92
N CYS A 436 -14.99 -15.17 8.70
CA CYS A 436 -14.97 -15.48 10.14
C CYS A 436 -14.95 -14.23 11.05
N GLY A 437 -14.81 -13.03 10.51
CA GLY A 437 -14.67 -11.79 11.29
C GLY A 437 -13.34 -11.66 12.03
N GLN A 438 -12.33 -12.45 11.69
CA GLN A 438 -11.04 -12.49 12.40
C GLN A 438 -9.98 -11.69 11.61
N THR A 439 -9.41 -10.66 12.22
CA THR A 439 -8.37 -9.84 11.57
C THR A 439 -7.00 -10.52 11.66
N CYS A 440 -6.31 -10.58 10.51
CA CYS A 440 -4.92 -11.05 10.47
C CYS A 440 -3.96 -9.91 10.83
N PRO A 441 -2.87 -10.19 11.59
CA PRO A 441 -1.96 -9.15 12.02
C PRO A 441 -1.17 -8.54 10.84
N GLN A 442 -0.82 -7.25 10.95
CA GLN A 442 -0.02 -6.58 9.91
C GLN A 442 1.37 -7.22 9.81
N GLN A 443 1.74 -7.64 8.60
CA GLN A 443 2.99 -8.34 8.35
C GLN A 443 4.15 -7.38 8.03
N GLY A 444 5.27 -7.57 8.73
CA GLY A 444 6.54 -6.89 8.46
C GLY A 444 6.66 -5.52 9.12
N VAL A 445 6.17 -5.35 10.35
CA VAL A 445 6.28 -4.10 11.09
C VAL A 445 7.53 -4.12 11.96
N CYS A 446 8.44 -3.14 11.80
CA CYS A 446 9.50 -2.96 12.78
C CYS A 446 8.92 -2.27 14.03
N LYS A 447 8.95 -2.97 15.16
CA LYS A 447 8.55 -2.43 16.47
C LYS A 447 9.78 -2.23 17.35
N SER A 448 9.85 -1.11 18.05
CA SER A 448 10.85 -0.89 19.11
C SER A 448 10.53 -1.77 20.31
N TYR A 449 11.57 -2.31 20.96
CA TYR A 449 11.43 -2.94 22.26
C TYR A 449 11.14 -1.89 23.34
N LEU A 450 10.27 -2.22 24.29
CA LEU A 450 10.01 -1.39 25.48
C LEU A 450 11.07 -1.63 26.56
N PRO A 451 11.21 -0.72 27.54
CA PRO A 451 12.06 -0.97 28.72
C PRO A 451 11.61 -2.22 29.48
N GLY A 452 12.51 -3.18 29.70
CA GLY A 452 12.21 -4.48 30.31
C GLY A 452 11.87 -5.61 29.34
N ASP A 453 11.59 -5.33 28.06
CA ASP A 453 11.27 -6.38 27.08
C ASP A 453 12.49 -7.27 26.79
N THR A 454 12.27 -8.59 26.83
CA THR A 454 13.19 -9.60 26.27
C THR A 454 12.53 -10.35 25.11
N ASN A 455 13.36 -10.84 24.21
CA ASN A 455 13.03 -11.80 23.16
C ASN A 455 12.85 -13.19 23.80
N PRO A 456 11.62 -13.75 23.94
CA PRO A 456 11.39 -14.98 24.69
C PRO A 456 12.01 -16.22 24.05
N ALA A 457 12.30 -16.18 22.74
CA ALA A 457 12.99 -17.25 22.03
C ALA A 457 14.51 -17.26 22.31
N CYS A 458 15.09 -16.14 22.77
CA CYS A 458 16.51 -16.06 23.08
C CYS A 458 16.82 -16.48 24.52
N ALA A 459 17.22 -17.74 24.71
CA ALA A 459 17.76 -18.22 26.00
C ALA A 459 19.16 -17.66 26.34
N GLY A 460 19.89 -17.12 25.35
CA GLY A 460 21.24 -16.56 25.50
C GLY A 460 21.26 -15.04 25.67
N VAL A 461 22.31 -14.40 25.13
CA VAL A 461 22.45 -12.95 25.00
C VAL A 461 21.93 -12.52 23.61
N ASP A 462 21.35 -11.32 23.50
CA ASP A 462 20.87 -10.73 22.24
C ASP A 462 21.07 -9.20 22.31
N LEU A 463 22.15 -8.67 21.72
CA LEU A 463 22.52 -7.26 21.88
C LEU A 463 22.03 -6.38 20.73
N THR A 464 21.33 -5.32 21.09
CA THR A 464 20.92 -4.26 20.16
C THR A 464 21.64 -2.96 20.47
N ILE A 465 21.66 -2.03 19.51
CA ILE A 465 21.97 -0.63 19.76
C ILE A 465 20.72 0.19 19.46
N GLY A 466 20.27 1.02 20.40
CA GLY A 466 19.18 1.98 20.19
C GLY A 466 19.61 3.17 19.30
N VAL A 467 18.88 4.28 19.32
CA VAL A 467 19.32 5.51 18.66
C VAL A 467 20.42 6.19 19.51
N PRO A 468 21.65 6.37 19.00
CA PRO A 468 22.75 7.02 19.72
C PRO A 468 22.56 8.53 19.70
N CYS A 469 22.89 9.16 20.82
CA CYS A 469 22.61 10.57 21.11
C CYS A 469 23.65 11.09 22.10
N GLY A 470 23.89 12.41 22.15
CA GLY A 470 24.64 13.07 23.22
C GLY A 470 26.10 12.62 23.43
N GLY A 471 26.69 11.88 22.49
CA GLY A 471 28.00 11.22 22.67
C GLY A 471 27.95 9.89 23.45
N THR A 472 26.76 9.30 23.61
CA THR A 472 26.51 7.99 24.20
C THR A 472 25.95 7.01 23.16
N VAL A 473 26.15 5.72 23.40
CA VAL A 473 25.64 4.63 22.57
C VAL A 473 24.81 3.71 23.48
N PRO A 474 23.46 3.76 23.43
CA PRO A 474 22.61 2.87 24.21
C PRO A 474 22.70 1.45 23.68
N VAL A 475 23.22 0.53 24.49
CA VAL A 475 23.30 -0.90 24.20
C VAL A 475 22.34 -1.64 25.11
N CYS A 476 21.42 -2.40 24.54
CA CYS A 476 20.45 -3.21 25.29
C CYS A 476 20.78 -4.69 25.19
N ASN A 477 20.34 -5.47 26.18
CA ASN A 477 20.37 -6.93 26.13
C ASN A 477 18.94 -7.48 26.13
N ARG A 478 18.45 -7.83 24.95
CA ARG A 478 17.12 -8.41 24.73
C ARG A 478 17.10 -9.93 24.95
N GLY A 479 18.24 -10.54 25.29
CA GLY A 479 18.34 -11.98 25.60
C GLY A 479 18.06 -12.31 27.06
N ASN A 480 17.67 -13.56 27.35
CA ASN A 480 17.35 -14.01 28.72
C ASN A 480 18.57 -14.42 29.58
N THR A 481 19.80 -14.23 29.09
CA THR A 481 21.04 -14.36 29.86
C THR A 481 21.76 -13.00 29.94
N GLN A 482 22.29 -12.65 31.12
CA GLN A 482 23.09 -11.43 31.34
C GLN A 482 24.29 -11.35 30.37
N ALA A 483 24.44 -10.22 29.67
CA ALA A 483 25.59 -9.94 28.84
C ALA A 483 26.79 -9.45 29.68
N PRO A 484 28.03 -9.91 29.44
CA PRO A 484 29.20 -9.49 30.20
C PRO A 484 29.68 -8.07 29.85
N ALA A 485 30.42 -7.44 30.77
CA ALA A 485 31.14 -6.20 30.47
C ALA A 485 32.29 -6.41 29.45
N GLY A 486 32.67 -5.35 28.74
CA GLY A 486 33.83 -5.33 27.84
C GLY A 486 33.54 -5.75 26.39
N ILE A 487 32.28 -5.79 25.96
CA ILE A 487 31.87 -6.11 24.59
C ILE A 487 32.22 -4.94 23.66
N ASN A 488 32.83 -5.23 22.51
CA ASN A 488 33.24 -4.21 21.54
C ASN A 488 32.05 -3.54 20.84
N ILE A 489 32.18 -2.23 20.61
CA ILE A 489 31.36 -1.48 19.66
C ILE A 489 32.30 -0.95 18.55
N HIS A 490 32.08 -1.35 17.31
CA HIS A 490 32.82 -0.82 16.16
C HIS A 490 32.04 0.29 15.48
N ARG A 491 32.78 1.28 14.95
CA ARG A 491 32.28 2.27 14.01
C ARG A 491 32.77 1.97 12.59
N TYR A 492 31.95 2.35 11.62
CA TYR A 492 32.22 2.31 10.19
C TYR A 492 31.90 3.69 9.60
N ASN A 493 32.43 3.98 8.41
CA ASN A 493 32.14 5.26 7.74
C ASN A 493 30.64 5.34 7.39
N ALA A 494 30.11 6.56 7.26
CA ALA A 494 28.74 6.76 6.81
C ALA A 494 28.51 6.15 5.41
N GLY A 495 27.45 5.36 5.26
CA GLY A 495 27.14 4.65 4.01
C GLY A 495 28.15 3.54 3.66
N ALA A 496 28.85 2.97 4.65
CA ALA A 496 29.65 1.77 4.48
C ALA A 496 28.79 0.51 4.22
N GLY A 497 27.49 0.58 4.52
CA GLY A 497 26.52 -0.47 4.21
C GLY A 497 26.82 -1.77 4.93
N GLN A 498 27.21 -1.69 6.20
CA GLN A 498 27.52 -2.80 7.11
C GLN A 498 26.32 -3.17 8.00
N LEU A 499 25.30 -2.31 8.07
CA LEU A 499 23.99 -2.68 8.58
C LEU A 499 23.38 -3.80 7.71
N PRO A 500 22.96 -4.93 8.30
CA PRO A 500 22.24 -5.98 7.58
C PRO A 500 20.92 -5.50 6.95
N SER A 501 20.38 -6.27 5.99
CA SER A 501 18.99 -6.19 5.54
C SER A 501 18.65 -7.45 4.73
N SER A 502 17.38 -7.85 4.73
CA SER A 502 16.87 -8.98 3.95
C SER A 502 16.87 -8.75 2.42
N ALA A 503 17.22 -7.55 1.96
CA ALA A 503 17.16 -7.14 0.57
C ALA A 503 18.05 -8.04 -0.33
N PRO A 504 17.57 -8.60 -1.46
CA PRO A 504 18.34 -9.53 -2.30
C PRO A 504 19.70 -9.04 -2.82
N ASN A 505 19.95 -7.72 -2.79
CA ASN A 505 21.22 -7.09 -3.16
C ASN A 505 22.04 -6.57 -1.95
N ARG A 506 21.56 -6.75 -0.72
CA ARG A 506 22.24 -6.44 0.55
C ARG A 506 22.17 -7.58 1.58
N ILE A 507 21.90 -8.82 1.17
CA ILE A 507 22.06 -10.01 2.03
C ILE A 507 23.55 -10.20 2.35
N GLN A 508 24.05 -9.41 3.31
CA GLN A 508 25.24 -9.79 4.07
C GLN A 508 24.86 -10.99 4.94
N ASN A 509 25.84 -11.83 5.27
CA ASN A 509 25.65 -12.73 6.40
C ASN A 509 25.48 -11.83 7.63
N SER A 510 24.31 -11.86 8.28
CA SER A 510 23.93 -10.92 9.35
C SER A 510 24.99 -10.74 10.43
N CYS A 511 25.78 -11.78 10.70
CA CYS A 511 26.84 -11.77 11.72
C CYS A 511 28.25 -11.50 11.14
N SER A 512 28.41 -10.75 10.04
CA SER A 512 29.72 -10.60 9.36
C SER A 512 30.02 -9.24 8.73
N PRO A 513 29.89 -8.11 9.47
CA PRO A 513 30.39 -6.82 9.01
C PRO A 513 31.92 -6.86 8.83
N ALA A 514 32.43 -6.24 7.77
CA ALA A 514 33.80 -6.38 7.31
C ALA A 514 34.72 -5.25 7.81
N GLY A 515 35.50 -5.54 8.86
CA GLY A 515 36.48 -4.61 9.41
C GLY A 515 35.88 -3.67 10.46
N GLY A 516 35.87 -2.37 10.19
CA GLY A 516 35.50 -1.33 11.16
C GLY A 516 36.64 -0.98 12.12
N THR A 517 36.40 0.01 12.98
CA THR A 517 37.35 0.43 14.03
C THR A 517 36.68 0.44 15.39
N LEU A 518 37.32 -0.13 16.41
CA LEU A 518 36.85 -0.05 17.80
C LEU A 518 36.62 1.41 18.21
N ALA A 519 35.39 1.72 18.63
CA ALA A 519 35.01 3.05 19.13
C ALA A 519 35.04 3.08 20.67
N CYS A 520 34.49 2.05 21.30
CA CYS A 520 34.31 1.88 22.74
C CYS A 520 34.00 0.40 23.07
N THR A 521 33.89 0.09 24.36
CA THR A 521 33.43 -1.20 24.88
C THR A 521 32.38 -1.00 25.96
N THR A 522 31.45 -1.95 26.16
CA THR A 522 30.50 -1.89 27.29
C THR A 522 31.24 -1.81 28.63
N THR A 523 30.78 -0.94 29.53
CA THR A 523 31.44 -0.62 30.80
C THR A 523 31.14 -1.61 31.91
N GLU A 524 29.95 -2.21 31.87
CA GLU A 524 29.39 -3.11 32.90
C GLU A 524 28.53 -4.21 32.25
N PRO A 525 28.14 -5.25 33.01
CA PRO A 525 27.21 -6.27 32.52
C PRO A 525 25.81 -5.68 32.26
N ILE A 526 25.07 -6.26 31.32
CA ILE A 526 23.71 -5.83 30.96
C ILE A 526 22.74 -6.97 31.28
N GLU A 527 21.81 -6.74 32.20
CA GLU A 527 20.79 -7.72 32.57
C GLU A 527 19.76 -7.93 31.43
N PRO A 528 19.04 -9.07 31.41
CA PRO A 528 17.92 -9.28 30.50
C PRO A 528 16.87 -8.16 30.56
N GLY A 529 16.55 -7.56 29.41
CA GLY A 529 15.55 -6.50 29.25
C GLY A 529 16.04 -5.09 29.56
N GLU A 530 17.29 -4.95 30.01
CA GLU A 530 17.91 -3.67 30.39
C GLU A 530 18.86 -3.13 29.30
N CYS A 531 19.22 -1.85 29.45
CA CYS A 531 20.20 -1.18 28.59
C CYS A 531 21.18 -0.32 29.40
N ILE A 532 22.33 -0.02 28.80
CA ILE A 532 23.33 0.91 29.33
C ILE A 532 23.73 1.95 28.27
N SER A 533 23.88 3.21 28.68
CA SER A 533 24.36 4.29 27.79
C SER A 533 25.89 4.33 27.78
N VAL A 534 26.51 3.66 26.80
CA VAL A 534 27.97 3.56 26.68
C VAL A 534 28.56 4.90 26.21
N ALA A 535 29.16 5.64 27.15
CA ALA A 535 29.78 6.94 26.89
C ALA A 535 31.25 6.84 26.47
N GLY A 536 31.80 7.94 25.91
CA GLY A 536 33.23 8.07 25.63
C GLY A 536 33.71 7.39 24.35
N CYS A 537 32.79 6.98 23.47
CA CYS A 537 33.09 6.37 22.19
C CYS A 537 33.89 7.30 21.26
N THR A 538 35.02 6.81 20.77
CA THR A 538 36.03 7.64 20.12
C THR A 538 35.86 7.71 18.59
N GLY A 539 36.07 8.91 18.04
CA GLY A 539 36.13 9.14 16.59
C GLY A 539 34.80 8.93 15.86
N LEU A 540 33.68 9.15 16.55
CA LEU A 540 32.32 9.16 15.96
C LEU A 540 32.03 10.50 15.29
N THR A 541 31.26 10.45 14.21
CA THR A 541 30.64 11.59 13.53
C THR A 541 29.29 11.16 12.96
N ASP A 542 28.38 12.10 12.78
CA ASP A 542 27.00 11.81 12.42
C ASP A 542 26.88 11.05 11.09
N GLY A 543 25.94 10.11 11.04
CA GLY A 543 25.79 9.17 9.93
C GLY A 543 26.74 7.97 9.96
N MET A 544 27.71 7.88 10.88
CA MET A 544 28.53 6.67 11.03
C MET A 544 27.71 5.47 11.52
N GLU A 545 27.84 4.34 10.84
CA GLU A 545 27.23 3.08 11.24
C GLU A 545 27.97 2.50 12.46
N LEU A 546 27.23 2.08 13.48
CA LEU A 546 27.70 1.42 14.69
C LEU A 546 27.23 -0.03 14.70
N ILE A 547 28.07 -0.95 15.17
CA ILE A 547 27.68 -2.35 15.40
C ILE A 547 28.29 -2.85 16.71
N VAL A 548 27.46 -3.47 17.57
CA VAL A 548 27.88 -4.11 18.83
C VAL A 548 28.21 -5.59 18.61
N ASN A 549 29.18 -6.09 19.36
CA ASN A 549 29.67 -7.47 19.29
C ASN A 549 30.15 -7.97 17.89
N PRO A 550 30.77 -7.14 17.03
CA PRO A 550 31.19 -7.58 15.70
C PRO A 550 32.28 -8.67 15.76
N PRO A 551 32.41 -9.54 14.73
CA PRO A 551 33.34 -10.66 14.75
C PRO A 551 34.80 -10.24 14.95
N GLY A 552 35.41 -10.73 16.02
CA GLY A 552 36.79 -10.39 16.37
C GLY A 552 37.20 -10.81 17.77
N ALA A 553 38.30 -10.22 18.26
CA ALA A 553 38.75 -10.42 19.63
C ALA A 553 37.80 -9.72 20.61
N GLY A 554 37.11 -10.49 21.46
CA GLY A 554 36.07 -9.98 22.35
C GLY A 554 34.63 -10.25 21.89
N HIS A 555 34.45 -10.91 20.73
CA HIS A 555 33.14 -11.39 20.30
C HIS A 555 32.61 -12.49 21.23
N ILE A 556 31.37 -12.34 21.70
CA ILE A 556 30.62 -13.33 22.48
C ILE A 556 29.55 -14.02 21.62
N ALA A 557 29.08 -15.19 22.04
CA ALA A 557 28.00 -15.89 21.35
C ALA A 557 26.62 -15.30 21.74
N GLU A 558 25.79 -15.07 20.74
CA GLU A 558 24.45 -14.47 20.87
C GLU A 558 23.40 -15.34 20.18
N CYS A 559 22.12 -15.12 20.50
CA CYS A 559 21.00 -15.69 19.77
C CYS A 559 20.86 -15.05 18.39
N GLN A 560 20.99 -13.73 18.34
CA GLN A 560 20.94 -12.94 17.13
C GLN A 560 22.14 -12.00 17.08
N CYS A 561 22.48 -11.61 15.86
CA CYS A 561 23.61 -10.75 15.52
C CYS A 561 23.18 -9.63 14.55
N ALA A 562 21.86 -9.55 14.30
CA ALA A 562 21.29 -9.04 13.06
C ALA A 562 20.70 -7.64 13.20
N ASN A 563 20.30 -7.27 14.42
CA ASN A 563 19.80 -5.97 14.87
C ASN A 563 20.79 -5.28 15.84
N ASN A 564 22.04 -5.78 15.90
CA ASN A 564 23.18 -5.21 16.62
C ASN A 564 23.64 -3.85 16.07
N GLY A 565 23.00 -3.35 15.02
CA GLY A 565 23.38 -2.16 14.29
C GLY A 565 22.57 -0.93 14.67
N SER A 566 23.16 0.23 14.45
CA SER A 566 22.51 1.55 14.53
C SER A 566 23.35 2.59 13.79
N ILE A 567 22.89 3.85 13.73
CA ILE A 567 23.63 4.95 13.11
C ILE A 567 23.78 6.09 14.12
N TYR A 568 25.02 6.50 14.36
CA TYR A 568 25.34 7.59 15.28
C TYR A 568 24.81 8.94 14.80
N GLN A 569 24.16 9.68 15.70
CA GLN A 569 23.83 11.10 15.58
C GLN A 569 24.33 11.87 16.82
N SER A 570 24.43 13.19 16.72
CA SER A 570 24.88 14.06 17.81
C SER A 570 23.74 14.73 18.59
N ASP A 571 22.48 14.40 18.27
CA ASP A 571 21.25 14.95 18.86
C ASP A 571 21.11 14.69 20.37
N SER A 572 20.17 15.39 21.02
CA SER A 572 19.94 15.31 22.46
C SER A 572 19.31 13.97 22.90
N CYS A 573 19.89 13.34 23.92
CA CYS A 573 19.31 12.17 24.58
C CYS A 573 18.09 12.52 25.44
N GLN A 574 17.18 11.55 25.60
CA GLN A 574 16.06 11.60 26.55
C GLN A 574 15.87 10.24 27.23
N SER A 575 15.22 10.20 28.39
CA SER A 575 14.85 8.93 29.04
C SER A 575 13.66 8.30 28.30
N PRO A 576 13.69 6.99 27.98
CA PRO A 576 12.63 6.34 27.24
C PRO A 576 11.37 6.20 28.09
N GLY A 577 10.42 7.12 27.90
CA GLY A 577 9.08 7.04 28.50
C GLY A 577 8.35 8.35 28.77
N CYS A 578 9.00 9.52 28.79
CA CYS A 578 8.35 10.78 29.21
C CYS A 578 8.83 12.04 28.46
N THR A 579 8.43 12.18 27.19
CA THR A 579 8.36 13.48 26.51
C THR A 579 7.17 13.51 25.54
N ALA A 580 6.16 14.34 25.80
CA ALA A 580 5.04 14.56 24.89
C ALA A 580 5.38 15.60 23.79
N THR A 581 6.39 15.29 22.98
CA THR A 581 6.86 16.10 21.84
C THR A 581 6.78 15.23 20.58
N ALA A 582 6.23 15.66 19.45
CA ALA A 582 5.32 16.78 19.23
C ALA A 582 4.58 16.57 17.90
N SER A 583 3.48 17.28 17.67
CA SER A 583 3.04 17.52 16.30
C SER A 583 4.01 18.50 15.63
N VAL A 584 4.94 17.98 14.83
CA VAL A 584 5.93 18.78 14.11
C VAL A 584 5.30 19.32 12.82
N SER A 585 5.02 20.63 12.80
CA SER A 585 4.65 21.34 11.58
C SER A 585 5.91 21.67 10.78
N LEU A 586 6.19 20.85 9.75
CA LEU A 586 7.19 21.16 8.72
C LEU A 586 6.62 22.26 7.81
N VAL A 587 7.10 23.50 7.98
CA VAL A 587 6.67 24.64 7.15
C VAL A 587 7.32 24.55 5.77
N ARG A 588 6.72 23.74 4.90
CA ARG A 588 7.08 23.64 3.48
C ARG A 588 6.52 24.83 2.71
N PRO A 589 7.30 25.49 1.82
CA PRO A 589 6.75 26.46 0.88
C PRO A 589 5.72 25.78 -0.02
N VAL A 590 4.68 26.50 -0.43
CA VAL A 590 3.62 25.97 -1.31
C VAL A 590 3.72 26.59 -2.69
N THR A 591 3.50 25.76 -3.71
CA THR A 591 3.51 26.17 -5.11
C THR A 591 2.29 25.61 -5.83
N LEU A 592 1.44 26.49 -6.37
CA LEU A 592 0.22 26.11 -7.09
C LEU A 592 0.39 26.35 -8.60
N PHE A 593 -0.03 25.39 -9.42
CA PHE A 593 -0.27 25.59 -10.85
C PHE A 593 -1.77 25.75 -11.09
N VAL A 594 -2.21 26.96 -11.45
CA VAL A 594 -3.62 27.26 -11.74
C VAL A 594 -3.86 27.15 -13.24
N ALA A 595 -4.73 26.23 -13.64
CA ALA A 595 -5.13 26.02 -15.03
C ALA A 595 -6.57 26.50 -15.24
N LEU A 596 -6.73 27.74 -15.70
CA LEU A 596 -8.04 28.39 -15.86
C LEU A 596 -8.61 28.23 -17.28
N ASP A 597 -9.82 27.68 -17.36
CA ASP A 597 -10.62 27.62 -18.57
C ASP A 597 -10.97 29.02 -19.09
N LYS A 598 -10.75 29.20 -20.40
CA LYS A 598 -10.95 30.41 -21.17
C LYS A 598 -11.60 30.06 -22.53
N SER A 599 -12.36 28.96 -22.58
CA SER A 599 -13.21 28.56 -23.71
C SER A 599 -14.37 29.55 -23.91
N ALA A 600 -15.15 29.41 -24.99
CA ALA A 600 -16.22 30.34 -25.34
C ALA A 600 -17.43 30.29 -24.39
N SER A 601 -17.68 29.16 -23.71
CA SER A 601 -18.76 28.99 -22.72
C SER A 601 -18.67 30.00 -21.56
N MET A 602 -17.44 30.37 -21.18
CA MET A 602 -17.16 31.40 -20.18
C MET A 602 -17.72 32.79 -20.54
N GLN A 603 -18.07 33.05 -21.82
CA GLN A 603 -18.74 34.27 -22.27
C GLN A 603 -20.15 34.03 -22.83
N THR A 604 -20.40 32.97 -23.59
CA THR A 604 -21.71 32.72 -24.24
C THR A 604 -22.25 31.33 -23.97
N ASN A 605 -23.52 31.23 -23.55
CA ASN A 605 -24.19 29.94 -23.38
C ASN A 605 -24.61 29.32 -24.74
N PHE A 606 -25.19 28.11 -24.70
CA PHE A 606 -25.69 27.40 -25.88
C PHE A 606 -26.83 28.12 -26.62
N ASP A 607 -27.59 29.00 -25.95
CA ASP A 607 -28.64 29.82 -26.56
C ASP A 607 -28.08 31.09 -27.26
N GLY A 608 -26.82 31.44 -27.02
CA GLY A 608 -26.14 32.61 -27.56
C GLY A 608 -26.23 33.88 -26.70
N ASP A 609 -26.73 33.78 -25.47
CA ASP A 609 -26.76 34.87 -24.49
C ASP A 609 -25.36 35.13 -23.89
N ASP A 610 -25.04 36.39 -23.62
CA ASP A 610 -23.85 36.78 -22.85
C ASP A 610 -24.01 36.41 -21.37
N VAL A 611 -23.21 35.44 -20.92
CA VAL A 611 -23.13 34.95 -19.55
C VAL A 611 -21.79 35.29 -18.88
N SER A 612 -21.00 36.21 -19.46
CA SER A 612 -19.69 36.60 -18.92
C SER A 612 -19.78 37.20 -17.52
N ALA A 613 -20.87 37.89 -17.18
CA ALA A 613 -21.13 38.42 -15.84
C ALA A 613 -21.45 37.33 -14.80
N GLN A 614 -21.76 36.11 -15.25
CA GLN A 614 -22.08 34.94 -14.44
C GLN A 614 -20.94 33.92 -14.37
N ARG A 615 -20.01 33.94 -15.34
CA ARG A 615 -18.90 32.98 -15.46
C ARG A 615 -17.52 33.67 -15.44
N TRP A 616 -17.05 34.21 -16.57
CA TRP A 616 -15.71 34.82 -16.69
C TRP A 616 -15.40 35.93 -15.67
N MET A 617 -16.33 36.86 -15.46
CA MET A 617 -16.14 37.98 -14.53
C MET A 617 -16.03 37.53 -13.07
N PRO A 618 -16.98 36.77 -12.48
CA PRO A 618 -16.83 36.31 -11.09
C PRO A 618 -15.63 35.36 -10.91
N ALA A 619 -15.33 34.49 -11.88
CA ALA A 619 -14.19 33.58 -11.79
C ALA A 619 -12.84 34.31 -11.77
N THR A 620 -12.58 35.20 -12.74
CA THR A 620 -11.33 35.97 -12.77
C THR A 620 -11.22 36.99 -11.65
N ASN A 621 -12.34 37.46 -11.08
CA ASN A 621 -12.31 38.33 -9.90
C ASN A 621 -12.01 37.56 -8.61
N ALA A 622 -12.46 36.32 -8.45
CA ALA A 622 -12.09 35.49 -7.31
C ALA A 622 -10.58 35.17 -7.28
N LEU A 623 -9.99 34.88 -8.44
CA LEU A 623 -8.55 34.68 -8.56
C LEU A 623 -7.76 35.96 -8.23
N LYS A 624 -8.19 37.13 -8.71
CA LYS A 624 -7.60 38.42 -8.31
C LYS A 624 -7.71 38.64 -6.81
N ASP A 625 -8.89 38.45 -6.22
CA ASP A 625 -9.12 38.60 -4.76
C ASP A 625 -8.22 37.67 -3.93
N PHE A 626 -7.89 36.49 -4.44
CA PHE A 626 -7.01 35.51 -3.81
C PHE A 626 -5.52 35.85 -3.98
N PHE A 627 -5.12 36.44 -5.12
CA PHE A 627 -3.76 36.91 -5.34
C PHE A 627 -3.46 38.20 -4.56
N THR A 628 -4.42 39.11 -4.42
CA THR A 628 -4.32 40.34 -3.60
C THR A 628 -4.58 40.13 -2.10
N ASP A 629 -4.73 38.88 -1.65
CA ASP A 629 -4.97 38.55 -0.24
C ASP A 629 -3.61 38.46 0.49
N PRO A 630 -3.30 39.32 1.48
CA PRO A 630 -2.03 39.25 2.19
C PRO A 630 -1.78 37.92 2.91
N GLU A 631 -2.82 37.11 3.18
CA GLU A 631 -2.66 35.75 3.72
C GLU A 631 -2.08 34.74 2.69
N SER A 632 -2.10 35.08 1.39
CA SER A 632 -1.46 34.36 0.30
C SER A 632 0.06 34.63 0.20
N ALA A 633 0.63 35.47 1.07
CA ALA A 633 2.07 35.68 1.13
C ALA A 633 2.85 34.36 1.36
N GLY A 634 3.93 34.18 0.61
CA GLY A 634 4.74 32.96 0.55
C GLY A 634 4.29 31.95 -0.51
N LEU A 635 3.12 32.09 -1.14
CA LEU A 635 2.69 31.19 -2.22
C LEU A 635 3.48 31.42 -3.52
N GLY A 636 3.98 30.36 -4.12
CA GLY A 636 4.39 30.33 -5.52
C GLY A 636 3.16 30.08 -6.39
N ILE A 637 2.92 30.91 -7.40
CA ILE A 637 1.77 30.76 -8.31
C ILE A 637 2.26 30.78 -9.75
N ALA A 638 2.12 29.65 -10.44
CA ALA A 638 2.09 29.58 -11.89
C ALA A 638 0.63 29.65 -12.37
N LEU A 639 0.38 30.38 -13.46
CA LEU A 639 -0.96 30.52 -14.05
C LEU A 639 -0.91 30.27 -15.56
N GLU A 640 -1.73 29.34 -16.03
CA GLU A 640 -1.98 29.10 -17.45
C GLU A 640 -3.48 29.21 -17.80
N PHE A 641 -3.77 29.65 -19.02
CA PHE A 641 -5.12 29.70 -19.57
C PHE A 641 -5.30 28.61 -20.62
N TRP A 642 -6.44 27.95 -20.67
CA TRP A 642 -6.74 26.95 -21.68
C TRP A 642 -8.13 27.17 -22.30
N PRO A 643 -8.29 27.26 -23.63
CA PRO A 643 -7.24 27.20 -24.64
C PRO A 643 -6.40 28.49 -24.70
N ASP A 644 -5.09 28.39 -24.94
CA ASP A 644 -4.23 29.55 -25.29
C ASP A 644 -3.41 29.32 -26.56
N ASP A 645 -3.44 30.30 -27.46
CA ASP A 645 -2.72 30.36 -28.74
C ASP A 645 -1.51 31.32 -28.74
N SER A 646 -1.17 31.94 -27.60
CA SER A 646 -0.05 32.89 -27.51
C SER A 646 1.34 32.25 -27.56
N HIS A 647 1.43 30.95 -27.24
CA HIS A 647 2.67 30.20 -27.11
C HIS A 647 3.08 29.50 -28.44
N PRO A 648 4.38 29.36 -28.76
CA PRO A 648 4.84 28.72 -30.01
C PRO A 648 4.38 27.27 -30.18
N ASN A 649 4.23 26.56 -29.05
CA ASN A 649 3.37 25.39 -28.93
C ASN A 649 2.10 25.87 -28.23
N PRO A 650 0.93 25.94 -28.88
CA PRO A 650 -0.27 26.46 -28.25
C PRO A 650 -0.91 25.42 -27.31
N CYS A 651 -1.49 25.88 -26.20
CA CYS A 651 -2.36 25.08 -25.34
C CYS A 651 -3.77 25.01 -25.97
N THR A 652 -3.91 24.39 -27.14
CA THR A 652 -5.17 24.34 -27.91
C THR A 652 -5.53 22.93 -28.37
N GLY A 653 -6.82 22.62 -28.46
CA GLY A 653 -7.30 21.36 -29.03
C GLY A 653 -7.39 21.32 -30.57
N THR A 654 -7.03 22.39 -31.26
CA THR A 654 -7.21 22.57 -32.72
C THR A 654 -6.07 23.40 -33.33
N PRO A 655 -5.62 23.11 -34.57
CA PRO A 655 -6.10 22.07 -35.49
C PRO A 655 -5.54 20.67 -35.17
N THR A 656 -4.56 20.58 -34.27
CA THR A 656 -3.90 19.34 -33.85
C THR A 656 -3.69 19.36 -32.35
N CYS A 657 -3.92 18.23 -31.69
CA CYS A 657 -3.66 18.08 -30.26
C CYS A 657 -2.16 18.15 -29.94
N PRO A 658 -1.78 18.66 -28.75
CA PRO A 658 -0.42 18.52 -28.24
C PRO A 658 0.01 17.05 -28.13
N GLY A 659 1.33 16.83 -28.16
CA GLY A 659 1.91 15.53 -27.80
C GLY A 659 1.90 15.31 -26.28
N PRO A 660 2.35 14.13 -25.81
CA PRO A 660 2.42 13.80 -24.39
C PRO A 660 3.16 14.86 -23.57
N GLY A 661 2.64 15.15 -22.38
CA GLY A 661 3.11 16.24 -21.51
C GLY A 661 2.45 17.59 -21.81
N GLY A 662 1.26 17.60 -22.44
CA GLY A 662 0.43 18.78 -22.71
C GLY A 662 0.99 19.81 -23.69
N GLY A 663 2.26 19.72 -24.07
CA GLY A 663 2.94 20.61 -25.01
C GLY A 663 2.92 22.07 -24.55
N GLY A 664 2.03 22.87 -25.14
CA GLY A 664 1.85 24.27 -24.75
C GLY A 664 1.35 24.44 -23.30
N CYS A 665 0.46 23.55 -22.86
CA CYS A 665 -0.19 23.65 -21.55
C CYS A 665 0.75 23.41 -20.35
N ALA A 666 1.99 22.96 -20.59
CA ALA A 666 3.04 22.87 -19.57
C ALA A 666 3.88 24.15 -19.44
N VAL A 667 3.60 25.19 -20.25
CA VAL A 667 4.33 26.46 -20.28
C VAL A 667 3.42 27.56 -19.74
N PRO A 668 3.46 27.88 -18.42
CA PRO A 668 2.53 28.82 -17.83
C PRO A 668 2.76 30.27 -18.30
N PHE A 669 1.70 30.90 -18.81
CA PHE A 669 1.68 32.28 -19.26
C PHE A 669 2.16 33.29 -18.20
N VAL A 670 1.86 33.05 -16.91
CA VAL A 670 2.57 33.71 -15.80
C VAL A 670 3.46 32.65 -15.13
N PRO A 671 4.78 32.66 -15.40
CA PRO A 671 5.68 31.64 -14.90
C PRO A 671 6.04 31.86 -13.43
N PHE A 672 6.33 30.75 -12.77
CA PHE A 672 6.99 30.70 -11.47
C PHE A 672 8.18 29.73 -11.56
N ASN A 673 9.30 30.04 -10.91
CA ASN A 673 10.56 29.30 -11.05
C ASN A 673 11.22 28.91 -9.72
N GLY A 674 10.47 28.95 -8.60
CA GLY A 674 10.99 28.66 -7.26
C GLY A 674 11.75 29.81 -6.59
N THR A 675 12.11 30.88 -7.30
CA THR A 675 12.78 32.02 -6.64
C THR A 675 11.83 32.74 -5.67
N THR A 676 12.32 33.07 -4.48
CA THR A 676 11.58 33.79 -3.44
C THR A 676 11.06 35.14 -3.93
N SER A 677 11.78 35.80 -4.85
CA SER A 677 11.36 37.04 -5.52
C SER A 677 10.16 36.90 -6.49
N GLN A 678 9.70 35.68 -6.78
CA GLN A 678 8.48 35.41 -7.56
C GLN A 678 7.36 34.76 -6.71
N ARG A 679 7.55 34.64 -5.39
CA ARG A 679 6.45 34.27 -4.48
C ARG A 679 5.60 35.51 -4.20
N LEU A 680 4.31 35.31 -3.96
CA LEU A 680 3.43 36.37 -3.46
C LEU A 680 3.93 36.88 -2.10
N THR A 681 3.70 38.15 -1.83
CA THR A 681 4.11 38.87 -0.61
C THR A 681 2.89 39.49 0.08
N ALA A 682 3.09 40.19 1.19
CA ALA A 682 2.03 40.96 1.86
C ALA A 682 1.91 42.41 1.34
N ASP A 683 2.83 42.86 0.49
CA ASP A 683 2.79 44.18 -0.15
C ASP A 683 1.97 44.12 -1.46
N PRO A 684 1.07 45.07 -1.76
CA PRO A 684 0.26 45.04 -2.97
C PRO A 684 1.06 45.39 -4.23
N ALA A 685 0.56 45.01 -5.42
CA ALA A 685 1.13 45.46 -6.69
C ALA A 685 1.18 47.01 -6.78
N PRO A 686 2.25 47.60 -7.36
CA PRO A 686 3.33 46.94 -8.11
C PRO A 686 4.59 46.65 -7.27
N ALA A 687 4.51 46.65 -5.93
CA ALA A 687 5.64 46.26 -5.09
C ALA A 687 5.86 44.74 -5.18
N ASP A 688 4.79 43.97 -5.04
CA ASP A 688 4.77 42.59 -5.50
C ASP A 688 4.72 42.54 -7.03
N THR A 689 5.75 41.92 -7.61
CA THR A 689 5.88 41.79 -9.06
C THR A 689 5.16 40.56 -9.64
N GLN A 690 4.90 39.53 -8.82
CA GLN A 690 4.13 38.35 -9.21
C GLN A 690 2.63 38.65 -9.15
N GLU A 691 2.14 39.31 -8.09
CA GLU A 691 0.76 39.83 -8.01
C GLU A 691 0.46 40.73 -9.21
N ALA A 692 1.37 41.67 -9.52
CA ALA A 692 1.25 42.55 -10.67
C ALA A 692 1.16 41.78 -12.00
N ALA A 693 1.95 40.72 -12.19
CA ALA A 693 1.92 39.88 -13.38
C ALA A 693 0.61 39.08 -13.49
N LEU A 694 0.18 38.45 -12.40
CA LEU A 694 -1.05 37.65 -12.31
C LEU A 694 -2.31 38.51 -12.56
N ILE A 695 -2.42 39.68 -11.94
CA ILE A 695 -3.55 40.60 -12.17
C ILE A 695 -3.56 41.09 -13.61
N ASN A 696 -2.40 41.48 -14.14
CA ASN A 696 -2.27 42.01 -15.50
C ASN A 696 -2.62 40.95 -16.57
N ALA A 697 -2.33 39.67 -16.32
CA ALA A 697 -2.65 38.58 -17.24
C ALA A 697 -4.13 38.53 -17.62
N PHE A 698 -5.05 38.75 -16.67
CA PHE A 698 -6.49 38.80 -16.95
C PHE A 698 -6.94 40.00 -17.80
N THR A 699 -6.10 41.02 -18.01
CA THR A 699 -6.41 42.16 -18.90
C THR A 699 -6.07 41.89 -20.36
N LEU A 700 -5.22 40.89 -20.61
CA LEU A 700 -4.72 40.51 -21.93
C LEU A 700 -5.56 39.39 -22.57
N ARG A 701 -6.59 38.89 -21.88
CA ARG A 701 -7.29 37.63 -22.18
C ARG A 701 -8.80 37.78 -22.17
N SER A 702 -9.44 37.09 -23.11
CA SER A 702 -10.89 36.95 -23.22
C SER A 702 -11.27 35.49 -23.56
N PRO A 703 -12.46 35.02 -23.17
CA PRO A 703 -13.04 33.75 -23.61
C PRO A 703 -13.00 33.57 -25.14
N TYR A 704 -12.50 32.41 -25.60
CA TYR A 704 -12.60 31.96 -27.00
C TYR A 704 -12.27 30.48 -27.15
N GLY A 705 -12.72 29.85 -28.24
CA GLY A 705 -12.39 28.46 -28.57
C GLY A 705 -13.21 27.45 -27.77
N GLY A 706 -12.93 26.16 -27.96
CA GLY A 706 -13.55 25.08 -27.19
C GLY A 706 -12.78 24.73 -25.93
N THR A 707 -13.16 23.65 -25.25
CA THR A 707 -12.68 23.23 -23.92
C THR A 707 -11.71 22.01 -24.00
N PRO A 708 -10.39 22.20 -24.24
CA PRO A 708 -9.41 21.12 -24.39
C PRO A 708 -8.87 20.61 -23.03
N MET A 709 -9.74 20.00 -22.22
CA MET A 709 -9.43 19.67 -20.82
C MET A 709 -8.28 18.65 -20.65
N TYR A 710 -8.12 17.68 -21.56
CA TYR A 710 -7.04 16.69 -21.48
C TYR A 710 -5.64 17.29 -21.58
N PRO A 711 -5.26 18.01 -22.66
CA PRO A 711 -3.91 18.60 -22.73
C PRO A 711 -3.68 19.66 -21.65
N ALA A 712 -4.73 20.37 -21.20
CA ALA A 712 -4.64 21.28 -20.05
C ALA A 712 -4.22 20.53 -18.77
N MET A 713 -4.84 19.38 -18.47
CA MET A 713 -4.46 18.53 -17.34
C MET A 713 -3.07 17.89 -17.53
N ASP A 714 -2.75 17.38 -18.72
CA ASP A 714 -1.48 16.73 -19.08
C ASP A 714 -0.30 17.71 -18.90
N GLY A 715 -0.49 18.97 -19.33
CA GLY A 715 0.52 20.01 -19.17
C GLY A 715 0.65 20.50 -17.73
N ALA A 716 -0.46 20.76 -17.05
CA ALA A 716 -0.46 21.20 -15.65
C ALA A 716 0.17 20.17 -14.71
N THR A 717 -0.17 18.89 -14.88
CA THR A 717 0.42 17.79 -14.11
C THR A 717 1.89 17.59 -14.46
N SER A 718 2.28 17.62 -15.75
CA SER A 718 3.69 17.49 -16.15
C SER A 718 4.57 18.59 -15.57
N TRP A 719 4.14 19.86 -15.66
CA TRP A 719 4.85 20.98 -15.04
C TRP A 719 4.99 20.79 -13.53
N ALA A 720 3.91 20.39 -12.85
CA ALA A 720 3.92 20.21 -11.41
C ALA A 720 4.79 19.02 -10.95
N ILE A 721 4.83 17.93 -11.73
CA ILE A 721 5.72 16.78 -11.50
C ILE A 721 7.18 17.18 -11.66
N ASP A 722 7.54 17.86 -12.76
CA ASP A 722 8.91 18.35 -12.99
C ASP A 722 9.33 19.34 -11.89
N TYR A 723 8.43 20.26 -11.51
CA TYR A 723 8.68 21.24 -10.46
C TYR A 723 8.86 20.59 -9.08
N LYS A 724 7.98 19.66 -8.66
CA LYS A 724 8.09 18.90 -7.39
C LYS A 724 9.34 18.00 -7.37
N THR A 725 9.76 17.48 -8.52
CA THR A 725 11.00 16.70 -8.65
C THR A 725 12.25 17.56 -8.47
N ALA A 726 12.20 18.84 -8.89
CA ALA A 726 13.27 19.80 -8.66
C ALA A 726 13.27 20.44 -7.26
N HIS A 727 12.10 20.55 -6.62
CA HIS A 727 11.88 21.18 -5.31
C HIS A 727 11.12 20.23 -4.36
N PRO A 728 11.75 19.12 -3.93
CA PRO A 728 11.09 18.06 -3.15
C PRO A 728 10.65 18.50 -1.74
N ASP A 729 11.23 19.60 -1.25
CA ASP A 729 10.95 20.26 0.02
C ASP A 729 9.74 21.21 -0.01
N GLU A 730 9.21 21.54 -1.20
CA GLU A 730 7.98 22.31 -1.38
C GLU A 730 6.75 21.42 -1.55
N GLU A 731 5.57 21.86 -1.12
CA GLU A 731 4.31 21.22 -1.51
C GLU A 731 3.72 21.82 -2.78
N VAL A 732 3.32 20.93 -3.70
CA VAL A 732 2.98 21.29 -5.07
C VAL A 732 1.61 20.72 -5.43
N ALA A 733 0.72 21.58 -5.94
CA ALA A 733 -0.62 21.17 -6.33
C ALA A 733 -1.11 21.87 -7.62
N VAL A 734 -1.92 21.16 -8.39
CA VAL A 734 -2.64 21.67 -9.56
C VAL A 734 -4.05 22.11 -9.13
N VAL A 735 -4.53 23.22 -9.68
CA VAL A 735 -5.91 23.69 -9.54
C VAL A 735 -6.51 23.87 -10.94
N LEU A 736 -7.29 22.89 -11.41
CA LEU A 736 -8.07 22.99 -12.64
C LEU A 736 -9.36 23.76 -12.35
N VAL A 737 -9.71 24.75 -13.19
CA VAL A 737 -10.92 25.56 -13.05
C VAL A 737 -11.65 25.62 -14.39
N THR A 738 -12.91 25.18 -14.48
CA THR A 738 -13.68 25.09 -15.74
C THR A 738 -15.18 25.38 -15.57
N ASP A 739 -15.82 25.84 -16.66
CA ASP A 739 -17.27 26.02 -16.74
C ASP A 739 -17.99 25.01 -17.66
N GLY A 740 -17.24 24.07 -18.24
CA GLY A 740 -17.68 23.21 -19.33
C GLY A 740 -17.18 21.78 -19.24
N ASN A 741 -17.33 21.04 -20.34
CA ASN A 741 -16.97 19.63 -20.46
C ASN A 741 -15.85 19.44 -21.49
N PRO A 742 -15.11 18.32 -21.47
CA PRO A 742 -14.07 18.07 -22.48
C PRO A 742 -14.66 18.03 -23.91
N GLU A 743 -14.29 18.97 -24.77
CA GLU A 743 -14.83 19.09 -26.13
C GLU A 743 -13.86 18.61 -27.23
N THR A 744 -12.55 18.71 -27.00
CA THR A 744 -11.52 18.47 -28.02
C THR A 744 -10.37 17.63 -27.49
N CYS A 745 -9.63 17.02 -28.42
CA CYS A 745 -8.63 15.99 -28.14
C CYS A 745 -9.24 14.76 -27.44
N ASN A 746 -8.59 14.23 -26.41
CA ASN A 746 -9.12 13.10 -25.66
C ASN A 746 -10.20 13.59 -24.69
N THR A 747 -11.47 13.36 -25.00
CA THR A 747 -12.59 13.82 -24.18
C THR A 747 -13.05 12.81 -23.14
N VAL A 748 -12.37 11.66 -23.00
CA VAL A 748 -12.74 10.60 -22.06
C VAL A 748 -12.39 11.00 -20.62
N PRO A 749 -13.36 11.13 -19.69
CA PRO A 749 -13.11 11.61 -18.34
C PRO A 749 -12.05 10.78 -17.59
N ASN A 750 -12.09 9.45 -17.72
CA ASN A 750 -11.13 8.54 -17.11
C ASN A 750 -9.69 8.87 -17.52
N ALA A 751 -9.46 9.22 -18.79
CA ALA A 751 -8.12 9.50 -19.28
C ALA A 751 -7.59 10.84 -18.78
N ILE A 752 -8.47 11.81 -18.54
CA ILE A 752 -8.12 13.10 -17.92
C ILE A 752 -7.80 12.88 -16.43
N ALA A 753 -8.61 12.11 -15.73
CA ALA A 753 -8.42 11.79 -14.32
C ALA A 753 -7.23 10.85 -14.06
N GLU A 754 -6.81 10.05 -15.04
CA GLU A 754 -5.64 9.18 -14.94
C GLU A 754 -4.32 9.96 -14.94
N LEU A 755 -4.26 11.12 -15.62
CA LEU A 755 -3.14 12.06 -15.51
C LEU A 755 -3.01 12.59 -14.08
N ALA A 756 -4.15 12.96 -13.47
CA ALA A 756 -4.21 13.37 -12.07
C ALA A 756 -3.81 12.22 -11.11
N ARG A 757 -4.25 10.98 -11.39
CA ARG A 757 -3.85 9.78 -10.63
C ARG A 757 -2.33 9.56 -10.64
N ASN A 758 -1.71 9.71 -11.82
CA ASN A 758 -0.28 9.56 -11.98
C ASN A 758 0.49 10.63 -11.17
N ALA A 759 0.10 11.89 -11.32
CA ALA A 759 0.68 13.01 -10.57
C ALA A 759 0.60 12.80 -9.05
N TYR A 760 -0.53 12.31 -8.55
CA TYR A 760 -0.71 12.06 -7.12
C TYR A 760 0.06 10.83 -6.62
N LEU A 761 -0.21 9.65 -7.17
CA LEU A 761 0.31 8.39 -6.60
C LEU A 761 1.81 8.17 -6.83
N ASN A 762 2.36 8.64 -7.95
CA ASN A 762 3.75 8.40 -8.31
C ASN A 762 4.68 9.58 -7.97
N HIS A 763 4.13 10.79 -7.80
CA HIS A 763 4.91 12.03 -7.63
C HIS A 763 4.46 12.93 -6.47
N GLY A 764 3.37 12.59 -5.76
CA GLY A 764 2.88 13.34 -4.60
C GLY A 764 2.22 14.69 -4.91
N VAL A 765 1.94 14.99 -6.18
CA VAL A 765 1.30 16.23 -6.63
C VAL A 765 -0.22 16.08 -6.52
N ARG A 766 -0.87 16.89 -5.68
CA ARG A 766 -2.34 16.88 -5.56
C ARG A 766 -2.99 17.64 -6.71
N VAL A 767 -4.15 17.17 -7.18
CA VAL A 767 -4.95 17.85 -8.21
C VAL A 767 -6.33 18.20 -7.66
N HIS A 768 -6.60 19.49 -7.49
CA HIS A 768 -7.92 20.02 -7.16
C HIS A 768 -8.65 20.41 -8.44
N ALA A 769 -9.97 20.22 -8.45
CA ALA A 769 -10.82 20.56 -9.59
C ALA A 769 -11.99 21.45 -9.15
N VAL A 770 -12.23 22.54 -9.86
CA VAL A 770 -13.33 23.46 -9.63
C VAL A 770 -14.20 23.52 -10.88
N GLY A 771 -15.46 23.14 -10.73
CA GLY A 771 -16.47 23.18 -11.79
C GLY A 771 -17.58 24.18 -11.48
N PHE A 772 -18.13 24.80 -12.51
CA PHE A 772 -19.35 25.60 -12.44
C PHE A 772 -20.03 25.65 -13.81
N GLY A 773 -21.13 26.40 -13.92
CA GLY A 773 -21.82 26.56 -15.21
C GLY A 773 -22.40 25.24 -15.69
N ASP A 774 -21.87 24.74 -16.82
CA ASP A 774 -22.33 23.51 -17.47
C ASP A 774 -21.33 22.34 -17.27
N SER A 775 -20.28 22.52 -16.46
CA SER A 775 -19.29 21.47 -16.17
C SER A 775 -19.92 20.27 -15.47
N SER A 776 -19.66 19.06 -15.96
CA SER A 776 -20.19 17.85 -15.33
C SER A 776 -19.50 17.57 -13.99
N THR A 777 -20.28 17.62 -12.91
CA THR A 777 -19.81 17.38 -11.54
C THR A 777 -19.15 16.02 -11.37
N SER A 778 -19.54 15.00 -12.14
CA SER A 778 -18.92 13.67 -12.11
C SER A 778 -17.50 13.66 -12.71
N ILE A 779 -17.20 14.55 -13.67
CA ILE A 779 -15.84 14.72 -14.22
C ILE A 779 -14.96 15.46 -13.20
N ILE A 780 -15.50 16.52 -12.59
CA ILE A 780 -14.81 17.33 -11.57
C ILE A 780 -14.47 16.50 -10.34
N ASN A 781 -15.41 15.69 -9.84
CA ASN A 781 -15.17 14.72 -8.78
C ASN A 781 -14.11 13.70 -9.21
N LEU A 782 -14.32 12.99 -10.33
CA LEU A 782 -13.41 11.94 -10.79
C LEU A 782 -11.94 12.41 -10.93
N ILE A 783 -11.72 13.64 -11.42
CA ILE A 783 -10.38 14.24 -11.52
C ILE A 783 -9.77 14.48 -10.12
N ALA A 784 -10.53 15.07 -9.20
CA ALA A 784 -10.04 15.39 -7.87
C ALA A 784 -9.82 14.14 -7.00
N ASP A 785 -10.74 13.17 -7.06
CA ASP A 785 -10.71 11.92 -6.31
C ASP A 785 -9.50 11.08 -6.74
N ARG A 786 -9.28 10.96 -8.05
CA ARG A 786 -8.09 10.27 -8.61
C ARG A 786 -6.80 11.04 -8.30
N GLY A 787 -6.85 12.37 -8.30
CA GLY A 787 -5.72 13.26 -8.04
C GLY A 787 -5.43 13.56 -6.57
N GLY A 788 -6.07 12.87 -5.61
CA GLY A 788 -5.84 13.08 -4.18
C GLY A 788 -6.06 14.51 -3.69
N GLY A 789 -6.89 15.27 -4.40
CA GLY A 789 -7.24 16.66 -4.10
C GLY A 789 -8.67 16.79 -3.60
N ARG A 790 -9.36 17.85 -4.03
CA ARG A 790 -10.79 18.10 -3.69
C ARG A 790 -11.52 18.70 -4.87
N ALA A 791 -12.76 18.25 -5.06
CA ALA A 791 -13.71 18.80 -6.01
C ALA A 791 -14.52 19.95 -5.38
N TYR A 792 -14.69 21.03 -6.14
CA TYR A 792 -15.52 22.16 -5.75
C TYR A 792 -16.54 22.41 -6.88
N ASN A 793 -17.76 21.88 -6.70
CA ASN A 793 -18.86 22.05 -7.63
C ASN A 793 -19.67 23.30 -7.23
N LEU A 794 -19.46 24.41 -7.94
CA LEU A 794 -19.97 25.73 -7.60
C LEU A 794 -21.10 26.15 -8.56
N SER A 795 -22.07 26.93 -8.05
CA SER A 795 -23.08 27.54 -8.91
C SER A 795 -22.51 28.76 -9.64
N ALA A 796 -22.74 28.86 -10.95
CA ALA A 796 -22.46 30.09 -11.71
C ALA A 796 -23.37 31.25 -11.25
N GLY A 797 -22.93 32.49 -11.50
CA GLY A 797 -23.64 33.71 -11.11
C GLY A 797 -23.07 34.37 -9.86
N VAL A 798 -23.93 35.01 -9.07
CA VAL A 798 -23.52 35.96 -8.01
C VAL A 798 -22.73 35.33 -6.85
N THR A 799 -22.88 34.03 -6.60
CA THR A 799 -22.15 33.30 -5.55
C THR A 799 -20.78 32.79 -5.99
N LEU A 800 -20.54 32.65 -7.30
CA LEU A 800 -19.31 32.02 -7.84
C LEU A 800 -18.03 32.72 -7.38
N ARG A 801 -18.04 34.06 -7.29
CA ARG A 801 -16.87 34.83 -6.82
C ARG A 801 -16.48 34.47 -5.39
N GLY A 802 -17.46 34.30 -4.50
CA GLY A 802 -17.22 33.87 -3.12
C GLY A 802 -16.77 32.42 -3.08
N GLY A 803 -17.56 31.52 -3.66
CA GLY A 803 -17.27 30.08 -3.64
C GLY A 803 -15.91 29.69 -4.23
N LEU A 804 -15.46 30.34 -5.31
CA LEU A 804 -14.14 30.09 -5.88
C LEU A 804 -13.02 30.70 -5.02
N ARG A 805 -13.21 31.89 -4.43
CA ARG A 805 -12.25 32.45 -3.48
C ARG A 805 -12.11 31.54 -2.26
N ASP A 806 -13.22 31.08 -1.71
CA ASP A 806 -13.24 30.22 -0.51
C ASP A 806 -12.68 28.81 -0.82
N ALA A 807 -12.88 28.28 -2.04
CA ALA A 807 -12.21 27.07 -2.52
C ALA A 807 -10.68 27.25 -2.61
N LEU A 808 -10.20 28.36 -3.19
CA LEU A 808 -8.76 28.68 -3.26
C LEU A 808 -8.15 28.89 -1.87
N VAL A 809 -8.87 29.55 -0.95
CA VAL A 809 -8.48 29.67 0.46
C VAL A 809 -8.47 28.32 1.17
N SER A 810 -9.40 27.40 0.85
CA SER A 810 -9.37 26.03 1.38
C SER A 810 -8.20 25.19 0.83
N ILE A 811 -7.80 25.40 -0.42
CA ILE A 811 -6.62 24.75 -1.03
C ILE A 811 -5.33 25.31 -0.39
N ARG A 812 -5.24 26.63 -0.21
CA ARG A 812 -4.19 27.32 0.57
C ARG A 812 -4.10 26.77 2.00
N GLY A 813 -5.24 26.62 2.67
CA GLY A 813 -5.32 26.09 4.04
C GLY A 813 -4.95 24.61 4.18
N GLN A 814 -5.12 23.81 3.13
CA GLN A 814 -4.77 22.39 3.10
C GLN A 814 -3.29 22.12 2.75
N THR A 815 -2.53 23.16 2.44
CA THR A 815 -1.11 23.08 2.06
C THR A 815 -0.18 23.85 3.01
N LEU A 816 -0.70 24.65 3.96
CA LEU A 816 0.10 25.53 4.84
C LEU A 816 -0.05 25.22 6.34
N PRO A 817 0.98 24.71 7.03
CA PRO A 817 0.93 24.41 8.45
C PRO A 817 1.36 25.61 9.32
N CYS A 818 0.56 26.69 9.33
CA CYS A 818 0.60 27.71 10.41
C CYS A 818 -0.38 27.40 11.57
N ASN A 819 -1.07 26.26 11.47
CA ASN A 819 -1.66 25.56 12.59
C ASN A 819 -0.59 24.61 13.16
N VAL A 820 -0.39 24.64 14.47
CA VAL A 820 0.44 23.70 15.22
C VAL A 820 -0.52 22.90 16.09
N ASN A 821 -0.69 21.61 15.79
CA ASN A 821 -1.52 20.75 16.63
C ASN A 821 -0.85 20.61 18.01
N ILE A 822 -1.67 20.54 19.04
CA ILE A 822 -1.24 20.54 20.44
C ILE A 822 -1.32 19.10 20.95
N PRO A 823 -0.21 18.52 21.47
CA PRO A 823 -0.25 17.22 22.13
C PRO A 823 -1.34 17.19 23.23
N PRO A 824 -2.08 16.07 23.44
CA PRO A 824 -3.23 16.03 24.35
C PRO A 824 -2.97 16.59 25.76
N ALA A 825 -1.79 16.35 26.35
CA ALA A 825 -1.40 16.93 27.64
C ALA A 825 -1.46 18.48 27.67
N GLY A 826 -1.29 19.12 26.52
CA GLY A 826 -1.36 20.57 26.33
C GLY A 826 -2.77 21.12 26.08
N THR A 827 -3.71 20.29 25.64
CA THR A 827 -5.13 20.68 25.55
C THR A 827 -5.75 20.67 26.95
N THR A 828 -5.39 19.67 27.75
CA THR A 828 -5.65 19.54 29.20
C THR A 828 -5.04 20.69 30.01
N ASN A 829 -3.76 21.01 29.82
CA ASN A 829 -3.13 22.16 30.48
C ASN A 829 -2.60 23.23 29.50
N PRO A 830 -3.48 24.12 28.99
CA PRO A 830 -3.11 25.19 28.07
C PRO A 830 -2.12 26.21 28.63
N THR A 831 -1.81 26.18 29.94
CA THR A 831 -0.81 27.06 30.56
C THR A 831 0.61 26.50 30.52
N MET A 832 0.76 25.18 30.31
CA MET A 832 2.04 24.49 30.17
C MET A 832 2.52 24.39 28.72
N VAL A 833 1.62 24.61 27.74
CA VAL A 833 1.95 24.62 26.30
C VAL A 833 2.95 25.73 25.96
N SER A 834 4.08 25.33 25.40
CA SER A 834 5.05 26.22 24.77
C SER A 834 5.17 25.88 23.29
N VAL A 835 4.90 26.83 22.39
CA VAL A 835 5.21 26.66 20.96
C VAL A 835 6.62 27.17 20.71
N VAL A 836 7.44 26.37 20.03
CA VAL A 836 8.85 26.65 19.75
C VAL A 836 9.06 26.66 18.23
N HIS A 837 9.70 27.71 17.73
CA HIS A 837 10.30 27.73 16.40
C HIS A 837 11.77 27.31 16.52
N VAL A 838 12.17 26.35 15.70
CA VAL A 838 13.57 25.92 15.55
C VAL A 838 14.02 26.36 14.16
N ASP A 839 15.06 27.18 14.06
CA ASP A 839 15.56 27.61 12.76
C ASP A 839 16.32 26.50 12.01
N SER A 840 16.71 26.76 10.75
CA SER A 840 17.47 25.82 9.92
C SER A 840 18.93 25.61 10.36
N ALA A 841 19.37 26.27 11.44
CA ALA A 841 20.64 26.01 12.13
C ALA A 841 20.44 25.27 13.47
N GLY A 842 19.21 24.87 13.81
CA GLY A 842 18.88 24.15 15.05
C GLY A 842 18.68 25.05 16.27
N VAL A 843 18.60 26.37 16.10
CA VAL A 843 18.44 27.31 17.22
C VAL A 843 16.98 27.42 17.62
N GLU A 844 16.65 26.99 18.85
CA GLU A 844 15.30 27.09 19.40
C GLU A 844 14.97 28.51 19.87
N THR A 845 13.77 28.98 19.54
CA THR A 845 13.15 30.22 20.02
C THR A 845 11.72 29.94 20.44
N THR A 846 11.43 30.04 21.74
CA THR A 846 10.05 29.93 22.26
C THR A 846 9.22 31.12 21.79
N LEU A 847 8.11 30.85 21.11
CA LEU A 847 7.19 31.87 20.61
C LEU A 847 6.25 32.32 21.74
N PRO A 848 6.05 33.63 21.96
CA PRO A 848 5.19 34.13 23.02
C PRO A 848 3.70 33.86 22.72
N ARG A 849 2.95 33.43 23.74
CA ARG A 849 1.49 33.27 23.64
C ARG A 849 0.80 34.64 23.73
N VAL A 850 -0.09 34.93 22.79
CA VAL A 850 -0.99 36.10 22.77
C VAL A 850 -2.44 35.67 23.00
N ALA A 851 -3.31 36.62 23.32
CA ALA A 851 -4.68 36.33 23.76
C ALA A 851 -5.65 35.92 22.63
N SER A 852 -5.44 36.39 21.40
CA SER A 852 -6.26 36.08 20.21
C SER A 852 -5.61 36.67 18.94
N ALA A 853 -6.20 36.39 17.77
CA ALA A 853 -5.88 37.03 16.49
C ALA A 853 -5.82 38.58 16.55
N ALA A 854 -6.67 39.21 17.37
CA ALA A 854 -6.71 40.67 17.52
C ALA A 854 -5.58 41.25 18.40
N ALA A 855 -4.79 40.38 19.04
CA ALA A 855 -3.62 40.73 19.84
C ALA A 855 -2.29 40.32 19.18
N CYS A 856 -2.31 39.97 17.88
CA CYS A 856 -1.15 39.47 17.17
C CYS A 856 -0.07 40.53 16.93
N GLY A 857 1.17 40.10 17.20
CA GLY A 857 2.42 40.67 16.69
C GLY A 857 3.29 39.49 16.29
N ASN A 858 4.43 39.31 16.96
CA ASN A 858 5.12 38.02 16.95
C ASN A 858 4.55 37.13 18.06
N GLY A 859 4.34 35.83 17.80
CA GLY A 859 3.77 34.87 18.76
C GLY A 859 2.79 33.84 18.19
N TRP A 860 1.94 33.29 19.05
CA TRP A 860 0.87 32.33 18.73
C TRP A 860 -0.34 32.47 19.69
N TYR A 861 -1.49 31.93 19.33
CA TYR A 861 -2.71 31.89 20.16
C TYR A 861 -3.47 30.57 19.90
N PHE A 862 -4.31 30.11 20.83
CA PHE A 862 -5.16 28.95 20.56
C PHE A 862 -6.27 29.30 19.56
N ALA A 863 -6.54 28.39 18.62
CA ALA A 863 -7.48 28.60 17.51
C ALA A 863 -8.92 28.86 17.97
N ASP A 864 -9.29 28.27 19.09
CA ASP A 864 -10.60 28.24 19.73
C ASP A 864 -10.43 27.75 21.20
N ALA A 865 -11.54 27.51 21.90
CA ALA A 865 -11.55 27.14 23.32
C ALA A 865 -11.18 25.67 23.62
N THR A 866 -11.05 24.79 22.62
CA THR A 866 -10.63 23.39 22.81
C THR A 866 -9.13 23.25 23.06
N ASN A 867 -8.35 24.28 22.71
CA ASN A 867 -6.88 24.32 22.82
C ASN A 867 -6.15 23.24 21.99
N THR A 868 -6.85 22.51 21.11
CA THR A 868 -6.31 21.45 20.24
C THR A 868 -5.33 21.95 19.17
N VAL A 869 -5.46 23.23 18.78
CA VAL A 869 -4.62 23.86 17.75
C VAL A 869 -4.13 25.22 18.24
N ALA A 870 -2.83 25.45 18.16
CA ALA A 870 -2.24 26.78 18.20
C ALA A 870 -2.13 27.36 16.78
N LYS A 871 -2.70 28.55 16.57
CA LYS A 871 -2.48 29.37 15.38
C LYS A 871 -1.31 30.32 15.64
N LEU A 872 -0.35 30.35 14.73
CA LEU A 872 0.70 31.37 14.73
C LEU A 872 0.08 32.75 14.47
N CYS A 873 0.66 33.80 15.05
CA CYS A 873 0.35 35.17 14.65
C CYS A 873 0.70 35.36 13.15
N PRO A 874 -0.07 36.14 12.36
CA PRO A 874 0.20 36.32 10.94
C PRO A 874 1.64 36.71 10.59
N GLN A 875 2.26 37.61 11.38
CA GLN A 875 3.68 37.97 11.19
C GLN A 875 4.60 36.76 11.43
N THR A 876 4.45 36.04 12.55
CA THR A 876 5.26 34.84 12.83
C THR A 876 5.03 33.69 11.84
N CYS A 877 3.82 33.59 11.28
CA CYS A 877 3.49 32.69 10.18
C CYS A 877 4.21 33.11 8.88
N ALA A 878 4.34 34.41 8.60
CA ALA A 878 5.13 34.92 7.48
C ALA A 878 6.65 34.75 7.70
N ASP A 879 7.17 35.19 8.85
CA ASP A 879 8.57 35.06 9.26
C ASP A 879 9.06 33.60 9.12
N ALA A 880 8.23 32.62 9.48
CA ALA A 880 8.53 31.19 9.37
C ALA A 880 8.37 30.61 7.94
N ARG A 881 7.56 31.21 7.07
CA ARG A 881 7.48 30.87 5.64
C ARG A 881 8.67 31.45 4.85
N GLU A 882 9.17 32.61 5.25
CA GLU A 882 10.28 33.32 4.61
C GLU A 882 11.66 32.71 4.94
N ASN A 883 11.75 31.90 6.00
CA ASN A 883 12.97 31.20 6.42
C ASN A 883 12.80 29.66 6.32
N PRO A 884 12.79 29.09 5.10
CA PRO A 884 12.57 27.66 4.90
C PRO A 884 13.63 26.78 5.58
N GLY A 885 13.20 25.57 5.97
CA GLY A 885 14.02 24.60 6.70
C GLY A 885 13.90 24.65 8.23
N GLY A 886 13.15 25.62 8.78
CA GLY A 886 12.77 25.62 10.20
C GLY A 886 11.68 24.60 10.54
N LYS A 887 11.62 24.19 11.81
CA LYS A 887 10.53 23.37 12.39
C LYS A 887 9.70 24.23 13.34
N ILE A 888 8.38 24.02 13.42
CA ILE A 888 7.57 24.55 14.52
C ILE A 888 6.91 23.39 15.27
N ARG A 889 7.09 23.36 16.60
CA ARG A 889 6.57 22.31 17.49
C ARG A 889 5.88 22.89 18.71
N ALA A 890 4.80 22.25 19.15
CA ALA A 890 4.22 22.47 20.46
C ALA A 890 4.82 21.46 21.47
N VAL A 891 5.25 21.97 22.62
CA VAL A 891 5.94 21.21 23.67
C VAL A 891 5.16 21.33 24.97
N VAL A 892 5.04 20.22 25.70
CA VAL A 892 4.42 20.14 27.03
C VAL A 892 5.37 19.36 27.95
N PRO A 893 5.83 19.95 29.07
CA PRO A 893 6.71 19.24 30.01
C PRO A 893 5.93 18.24 30.86
N CYS A 894 6.53 17.08 31.13
CA CYS A 894 5.90 16.02 31.93
C CYS A 894 6.05 16.28 33.44
N THR A 895 4.94 16.26 34.18
CA THR A 895 4.85 16.20 35.65
C THR A 895 3.85 15.12 36.07
N GLY A 896 3.86 14.69 37.34
CA GLY A 896 3.33 13.37 37.75
C GLY A 896 2.62 13.25 39.11
N THR A 897 1.38 12.73 39.14
CA THR A 897 0.60 12.22 40.30
C THR A 897 -0.49 11.23 39.88
N ASP A 898 -0.96 10.41 40.83
CA ASP A 898 -1.81 9.21 40.70
C ASP A 898 -3.13 9.40 39.93
N LEU A 899 -3.64 8.32 39.32
CA LEU A 899 -4.94 8.31 38.63
C LEU A 899 -6.11 8.15 39.60
N GLU A 900 -7.13 9.00 39.47
CA GLU A 900 -8.48 8.81 40.06
C GLU A 900 -9.46 8.27 39.00
N PRO A 901 -10.63 7.70 39.38
CA PRO A 901 -11.64 7.26 38.43
C PRO A 901 -12.17 8.38 37.50
N LEU A 902 -12.15 8.13 36.20
CA LEU A 902 -12.50 9.10 35.16
C LEU A 902 -13.87 8.79 34.51
N ASP A 903 -14.85 9.66 34.74
CA ASP A 903 -16.12 9.68 33.99
C ASP A 903 -15.92 10.35 32.62
N THR A 904 -16.26 9.66 31.52
CA THR A 904 -16.31 10.27 30.18
C THR A 904 -17.56 11.14 29.99
N SER A 905 -17.54 12.03 29.00
CA SER A 905 -18.73 12.75 28.54
C SER A 905 -19.76 11.79 27.95
N TRP A 906 -21.05 12.11 28.10
CA TRP A 906 -22.12 11.44 27.38
C TRP A 906 -21.98 11.64 25.86
N GLU A 907 -21.71 10.57 25.13
CA GLU A 907 -21.83 10.50 23.67
C GLU A 907 -23.27 10.22 23.27
N ARG A 908 -23.75 10.88 22.21
CA ARG A 908 -25.16 10.90 21.82
C ARG A 908 -25.38 10.29 20.44
N TYR A 909 -26.13 9.19 20.42
CA TYR A 909 -26.56 8.50 19.21
C TYR A 909 -28.04 8.80 18.94
N HIS A 910 -28.42 8.81 17.66
CA HIS A 910 -29.77 9.08 17.18
C HIS A 910 -30.13 8.06 16.10
N GLY A 911 -31.16 7.26 16.36
CA GLY A 911 -31.58 6.21 15.44
C GLY A 911 -32.48 6.77 14.33
N VAL A 912 -31.98 6.80 13.10
CA VAL A 912 -32.67 7.42 11.96
C VAL A 912 -33.49 6.37 11.21
N CYS A 913 -34.79 6.33 11.47
CA CYS A 913 -35.69 5.32 10.90
C CYS A 913 -36.66 5.87 9.83
N PRO A 914 -37.08 5.03 8.85
CA PRO A 914 -38.08 5.39 7.85
C PRO A 914 -39.44 5.82 8.45
N PRO A 915 -40.21 6.68 7.76
CA PRO A 915 -41.53 7.11 8.24
C PRO A 915 -42.49 5.93 8.49
N GLY A 916 -42.86 5.71 9.76
CA GLY A 916 -43.68 4.57 10.20
C GLY A 916 -42.93 3.53 11.06
N SER A 917 -41.63 3.75 11.31
CA SER A 917 -40.79 2.89 12.17
C SER A 917 -40.05 3.74 13.21
N LYS A 918 -39.63 3.12 14.33
CA LYS A 918 -38.85 3.75 15.40
C LYS A 918 -37.54 3.00 15.63
N ALA A 919 -36.54 3.70 16.14
CA ALA A 919 -35.27 3.08 16.51
C ALA A 919 -35.46 2.12 17.68
N GLN A 920 -34.96 0.90 17.56
CA GLN A 920 -34.83 -0.07 18.65
C GLN A 920 -33.35 -0.39 18.85
N TRP A 921 -32.82 -0.05 20.02
CA TRP A 921 -31.41 -0.28 20.35
C TRP A 921 -31.13 -1.78 20.52
N GLY A 922 -30.02 -2.25 19.95
CA GLY A 922 -29.58 -3.64 19.96
C GLY A 922 -28.43 -3.86 20.92
N PHE A 923 -27.37 -4.54 20.47
CA PHE A 923 -26.21 -4.85 21.31
C PHE A 923 -25.21 -3.70 21.42
N LEU A 924 -24.66 -3.55 22.62
CA LEU A 924 -23.38 -2.90 22.93
C LEU A 924 -22.27 -3.98 22.95
N ARG A 925 -21.20 -3.74 22.19
CA ARG A 925 -19.96 -4.54 22.18
C ARG A 925 -18.79 -3.63 22.55
N TYR A 926 -17.70 -4.16 23.11
CA TYR A 926 -16.52 -3.35 23.48
C TYR A 926 -15.20 -4.15 23.57
N ARG A 927 -14.08 -3.43 23.48
CA ARG A 927 -12.73 -3.94 23.69
C ARG A 927 -11.92 -2.97 24.56
N THR A 928 -11.26 -3.49 25.60
CA THR A 928 -10.54 -2.68 26.59
C THR A 928 -9.21 -3.31 27.01
N VAL A 929 -8.31 -2.49 27.56
CA VAL A 929 -7.13 -2.92 28.31
C VAL A 929 -7.30 -2.42 29.75
N THR A 930 -7.30 -3.34 30.72
CA THR A 930 -7.47 -3.01 32.14
C THR A 930 -6.40 -3.73 32.98
N PRO A 931 -5.19 -3.18 33.13
CA PRO A 931 -4.12 -3.83 33.88
C PRO A 931 -4.48 -4.06 35.35
N GLY A 932 -4.10 -5.20 35.93
CA GLY A 932 -4.29 -5.49 37.35
C GLY A 932 -5.76 -5.61 37.77
N ASP A 933 -6.17 -4.82 38.77
CA ASP A 933 -7.54 -4.73 39.29
C ASP A 933 -8.30 -3.47 38.84
N SER A 934 -7.86 -2.85 37.74
CA SER A 934 -8.59 -1.75 37.07
C SER A 934 -9.83 -2.25 36.31
N SER A 935 -10.75 -1.34 35.98
CA SER A 935 -11.98 -1.65 35.23
C SER A 935 -12.53 -0.49 34.40
N VAL A 936 -13.43 -0.78 33.46
CA VAL A 936 -14.24 0.20 32.71
C VAL A 936 -15.72 -0.12 32.87
N GLU A 937 -16.50 0.81 33.43
CA GLU A 937 -17.94 0.68 33.60
C GLU A 937 -18.69 1.45 32.49
N PHE A 938 -19.53 0.78 31.71
CA PHE A 938 -20.32 1.40 30.63
C PHE A 938 -21.71 1.76 31.15
N TYR A 939 -22.15 3.00 30.95
CA TYR A 939 -23.45 3.53 31.39
C TYR A 939 -24.28 4.06 30.23
N VAL A 940 -25.60 3.83 30.25
CA VAL A 940 -26.53 4.22 29.16
C VAL A 940 -27.80 4.91 29.69
N ARG A 941 -28.42 5.77 28.87
CA ARG A 941 -29.76 6.38 29.10
C ARG A 941 -30.41 6.74 27.76
N SER A 942 -31.74 6.71 27.63
CA SER A 942 -32.44 6.99 26.36
C SER A 942 -33.66 7.91 26.50
N ALA A 943 -34.05 8.61 25.43
CA ALA A 943 -35.26 9.44 25.37
C ALA A 943 -35.70 9.75 23.92
N ASP A 944 -36.96 10.12 23.70
CA ASP A 944 -37.48 10.47 22.36
C ASP A 944 -37.04 11.86 21.89
N ASP A 945 -36.42 12.68 22.75
CA ASP A 945 -35.89 13.98 22.39
C ASP A 945 -34.56 14.31 23.11
N PRO A 946 -33.70 15.19 22.54
CA PRO A 946 -32.38 15.47 23.11
C PRO A 946 -32.37 16.20 24.47
N ALA A 947 -33.48 16.76 24.92
CA ALA A 947 -33.61 17.41 26.22
C ALA A 947 -34.21 16.47 27.29
N GLY A 948 -35.00 15.48 26.88
CA GLY A 948 -35.49 14.41 27.77
C GLY A 948 -34.36 13.58 28.40
N LEU A 949 -33.22 13.42 27.72
CA LEU A 949 -32.06 12.64 28.17
C LEU A 949 -31.51 13.09 29.54
N ASP A 950 -31.55 14.38 29.87
CA ASP A 950 -31.07 14.88 31.16
C ASP A 950 -32.00 14.58 32.35
N ALA A 951 -33.21 14.09 32.07
CA ALA A 951 -34.12 13.49 33.05
C ALA A 951 -34.28 11.97 32.87
N ALA A 952 -33.65 11.37 31.86
CA ALA A 952 -33.71 9.93 31.60
C ALA A 952 -32.97 9.12 32.67
N THR A 953 -33.40 7.89 32.90
CA THR A 953 -32.84 7.07 33.99
C THR A 953 -31.59 6.33 33.53
N VAL A 954 -30.45 6.63 34.13
CA VAL A 954 -29.18 5.94 33.87
C VAL A 954 -29.25 4.45 34.25
N ARG A 955 -28.55 3.63 33.47
CA ARG A 955 -28.30 2.20 33.67
C ARG A 955 -26.80 1.93 33.59
N LEU A 956 -26.30 0.96 34.36
CA LEU A 956 -25.02 0.31 34.07
C LEU A 956 -25.29 -0.80 33.05
N ALA A 957 -24.58 -0.80 31.94
CA ALA A 957 -24.67 -1.80 30.88
C ALA A 957 -23.60 -2.89 31.04
N ALA A 958 -22.36 -2.51 31.36
CA ALA A 958 -21.24 -3.46 31.44
C ALA A 958 -20.14 -3.02 32.43
N THR A 959 -19.27 -3.95 32.82
CA THR A 959 -18.03 -3.67 33.57
C THR A 959 -16.89 -4.55 33.06
N ALA A 960 -16.02 -3.99 32.21
CA ALA A 960 -14.83 -4.66 31.68
C ALA A 960 -13.70 -4.65 32.71
N HIS A 961 -13.02 -5.78 32.94
CA HIS A 961 -11.90 -5.90 33.86
C HIS A 961 -11.09 -7.19 33.61
N ALA A 962 -9.82 -7.24 34.04
CA ALA A 962 -8.94 -8.41 33.91
C ALA A 962 -9.10 -9.42 35.08
N VAL A 963 -9.32 -8.89 36.29
CA VAL A 963 -9.26 -9.64 37.56
C VAL A 963 -10.47 -9.23 38.40
N PRO A 964 -11.29 -10.17 38.93
CA PRO A 964 -11.04 -11.61 39.08
C PRO A 964 -11.47 -12.50 37.89
N THR A 965 -12.11 -11.95 36.87
CA THR A 965 -12.52 -12.69 35.66
C THR A 965 -12.35 -11.78 34.47
N ASP A 966 -11.63 -12.25 33.44
CA ASP A 966 -11.40 -11.47 32.24
C ASP A 966 -12.73 -11.22 31.52
N THR A 967 -13.03 -9.94 31.36
CA THR A 967 -14.19 -9.36 30.66
C THR A 967 -13.72 -8.17 29.81
N GLN A 968 -12.42 -8.10 29.49
CA GLN A 968 -11.82 -6.98 28.78
C GLN A 968 -12.32 -6.84 27.34
N VAL A 969 -12.61 -7.97 26.70
CA VAL A 969 -13.21 -8.08 25.38
C VAL A 969 -14.63 -8.59 25.57
N CYS A 970 -15.60 -7.95 24.94
CA CYS A 970 -16.99 -8.34 25.04
C CYS A 970 -17.74 -8.12 23.72
N ASP A 971 -17.83 -9.20 22.97
CA ASP A 971 -18.44 -9.30 21.65
C ASP A 971 -19.25 -10.62 21.54
N GLU A 972 -19.74 -10.94 20.33
CA GLU A 972 -20.53 -12.16 20.08
C GLU A 972 -19.67 -13.45 20.01
N THR A 973 -18.34 -13.31 19.97
CA THR A 973 -17.39 -14.44 19.93
C THR A 973 -16.80 -14.79 21.31
N SER A 974 -16.92 -13.85 22.25
CA SER A 974 -16.48 -13.96 23.63
C SER A 974 -17.08 -15.19 24.33
N THR A 975 -16.35 -15.82 25.26
CA THR A 975 -16.77 -17.08 25.88
C THR A 975 -16.69 -17.01 27.42
N PRO A 976 -17.83 -16.86 28.14
CA PRO A 976 -19.22 -16.83 27.64
C PRO A 976 -19.52 -15.57 26.82
N VAL A 977 -20.51 -15.67 25.91
CA VAL A 977 -20.98 -14.53 25.13
C VAL A 977 -21.56 -13.49 26.08
N CYS A 978 -21.05 -12.26 26.01
CA CYS A 978 -21.41 -11.19 26.94
C CYS A 978 -21.90 -9.90 26.26
N ALA A 979 -21.93 -9.85 24.91
CA ALA A 979 -22.48 -8.73 24.14
C ALA A 979 -23.82 -8.26 24.74
N VAL A 980 -23.89 -6.98 25.11
CA VAL A 980 -24.88 -6.49 26.05
C VAL A 980 -26.11 -5.99 25.31
N ASP A 981 -27.24 -6.67 25.48
CA ASP A 981 -28.50 -6.23 24.89
C ASP A 981 -29.00 -4.93 25.55
N LEU A 982 -28.96 -3.82 24.81
CA LEU A 982 -29.40 -2.52 25.30
C LEU A 982 -30.93 -2.41 25.39
N PHE A 983 -31.69 -3.22 24.64
CA PHE A 983 -33.14 -3.27 24.79
C PHE A 983 -33.50 -3.75 26.21
N ASP A 984 -32.88 -4.86 26.64
CA ASP A 984 -33.05 -5.40 27.99
C ASP A 984 -32.49 -4.45 29.06
N VAL A 985 -31.29 -3.89 28.86
CA VAL A 985 -30.66 -2.97 29.85
C VAL A 985 -31.46 -1.68 30.05
N LEU A 986 -32.01 -1.08 28.99
CA LEU A 986 -32.85 0.11 29.10
C LEU A 986 -34.18 -0.20 29.79
N GLY A 987 -34.69 -1.43 29.62
CA GLY A 987 -35.88 -1.96 30.28
C GLY A 987 -37.04 -2.23 29.33
N GLU A 988 -36.76 -2.78 28.16
CA GLU A 988 -37.71 -3.06 27.07
C GLU A 988 -38.51 -1.80 26.65
N LEU A 989 -39.78 -1.96 26.25
CA LEU A 989 -40.62 -0.85 25.79
C LEU A 989 -41.13 0.01 26.97
N PRO A 990 -41.12 1.36 26.85
CA PRO A 990 -40.76 2.14 25.66
C PRO A 990 -39.28 2.55 25.58
N GLU A 991 -38.49 2.35 26.64
CA GLU A 991 -37.17 2.99 26.75
C GLU A 991 -36.12 2.43 25.77
N GLY A 992 -36.22 1.14 25.43
CA GLY A 992 -35.44 0.50 24.36
C GLY A 992 -35.83 0.90 22.93
N GLN A 993 -36.95 1.62 22.75
CA GLN A 993 -37.45 2.12 21.46
C GLN A 993 -37.46 3.67 21.33
N ARG A 994 -36.62 4.34 22.11
CA ARG A 994 -36.48 5.80 22.09
C ARG A 994 -35.55 6.26 20.97
N GLU A 995 -35.87 7.40 20.34
CA GLU A 995 -35.12 7.93 19.19
C GLU A 995 -33.65 8.29 19.49
N TYR A 996 -33.31 8.63 20.75
CA TYR A 996 -31.95 8.96 21.17
C TYR A 996 -31.45 8.07 22.31
N LEU A 997 -30.14 7.80 22.28
CA LEU A 997 -29.37 7.11 23.31
C LEU A 997 -28.14 7.95 23.67
N ASP A 998 -27.91 8.17 24.96
CA ASP A 998 -26.63 8.66 25.47
C ASP A 998 -25.87 7.49 26.12
N VAL A 999 -24.55 7.40 25.87
CA VAL A 999 -23.63 6.44 26.50
C VAL A 999 -22.43 7.18 27.11
N ARG A 1000 -21.95 6.75 28.27
CA ARG A 1000 -20.70 7.22 28.91
C ARG A 1000 -19.96 6.04 29.52
N MET A 1001 -18.74 6.27 29.98
CA MET A 1001 -17.91 5.27 30.67
C MET A 1001 -17.30 5.83 31.95
N THR A 1002 -17.01 4.97 32.92
CA THR A 1002 -16.20 5.29 34.11
C THR A 1002 -14.97 4.38 34.12
N LEU A 1003 -13.78 4.96 33.96
CA LEU A 1003 -12.51 4.23 33.93
C LEU A 1003 -11.91 4.24 35.34
N ASN A 1004 -11.90 3.09 36.02
CA ASN A 1004 -11.41 2.92 37.39
C ASN A 1004 -9.98 2.35 37.40
N PRO A 1005 -8.93 3.12 37.76
CA PRO A 1005 -7.53 2.64 37.85
C PRO A 1005 -7.32 1.56 38.92
N THR A 1006 -6.13 0.95 38.95
CA THR A 1006 -5.81 -0.09 39.95
C THR A 1006 -5.93 0.44 41.37
N SER A 1007 -6.09 -0.45 42.36
CA SER A 1007 -6.06 -0.07 43.78
C SER A 1007 -4.71 0.51 44.26
N THR A 1008 -3.72 0.58 43.37
CA THR A 1008 -2.41 1.22 43.56
C THR A 1008 -2.24 2.52 42.74
N GLY A 1009 -3.30 3.09 42.18
CA GLY A 1009 -3.28 4.37 41.45
C GLY A 1009 -2.66 4.31 40.04
N GLY A 1010 -2.52 3.11 39.46
CA GLY A 1010 -1.83 2.88 38.19
C GLY A 1010 -2.64 2.08 37.17
N GLY A 1011 -1.93 1.64 36.13
CA GLY A 1011 -2.51 0.93 34.98
C GLY A 1011 -2.95 1.88 33.87
N GLY A 1012 -2.36 1.73 32.69
CA GLY A 1012 -2.86 2.40 31.48
C GLY A 1012 -4.14 1.72 31.03
N ILE A 1013 -5.29 2.21 31.50
CA ILE A 1013 -6.59 1.78 30.98
C ILE A 1013 -6.73 2.28 29.55
N GLN A 1014 -7.19 1.41 28.65
CA GLN A 1014 -7.60 1.81 27.32
C GLN A 1014 -9.01 1.29 27.05
N VAL A 1015 -9.85 2.12 26.46
CA VAL A 1015 -10.98 1.64 25.66
C VAL A 1015 -10.48 1.68 24.22
N GLN A 1016 -10.40 0.52 23.59
CA GLN A 1016 -9.83 0.36 22.25
C GLN A 1016 -10.90 0.48 21.17
N ASP A 1017 -12.12 0.02 21.47
CA ASP A 1017 -13.25 -0.04 20.55
C ASP A 1017 -14.58 -0.21 21.32
N TRP A 1018 -15.68 0.31 20.80
CA TRP A 1018 -17.04 -0.06 21.20
C TRP A 1018 -18.04 0.19 20.06
N GLU A 1019 -19.02 -0.71 19.95
CA GLU A 1019 -20.05 -0.69 18.91
C GLU A 1019 -21.44 -0.67 19.56
N ILE A 1020 -22.35 0.12 18.99
CA ILE A 1020 -23.77 0.13 19.36
C ILE A 1020 -24.59 -0.10 18.10
N THR A 1021 -25.41 -1.14 18.11
CA THR A 1021 -26.33 -1.45 17.02
C THR A 1021 -27.74 -0.93 17.30
N TYR A 1022 -28.53 -0.69 16.25
CA TYR A 1022 -29.98 -0.47 16.35
C TYR A 1022 -30.69 -0.99 15.10
N SER A 1023 -32.01 -1.15 15.20
CA SER A 1023 -32.90 -1.54 14.10
C SER A 1023 -34.10 -0.60 14.01
N CYS A 1024 -34.88 -0.69 12.93
CA CYS A 1024 -36.06 0.14 12.69
C CYS A 1024 -37.33 -0.72 12.50
N PRO A 1025 -37.86 -1.37 13.55
CA PRO A 1025 -39.17 -2.01 13.51
C PRO A 1025 -40.30 -1.00 13.26
N ASP A 1026 -41.34 -1.44 12.54
CA ASP A 1026 -42.58 -0.69 12.34
C ASP A 1026 -43.24 -0.37 13.70
N THR A 1027 -43.83 0.82 13.84
CA THR A 1027 -44.61 1.21 15.03
C THR A 1027 -46.06 0.73 14.92
N GLU A 1028 -46.55 -0.04 15.91
CA GLU A 1028 -47.99 -0.35 16.09
C GLU A 1028 -48.82 0.85 16.58
#